data_AF-A0A5Q6RJ70-F1
#
_entry.id   AF-A0A5Q6RJ70-F1
#
_cell.length_a   1.000
_cell.length_b   1.000
_cell.length_c   1.000
_cell.angle_alpha   90.00
_cell.angle_beta   90.00
_cell.angle_gamma   90.00
#
_symmetry.space_group_name_H-M   'P 1'
#
loop_
_entity.id
_entity.type
_entity.pdbx_description
1 polymer ?
#
loop_
_entity_poly.entity_id
_entity_poly.type
_entity_poly.pdbx_seq_one_letter_code
_entity_poly.pdbx_strand_id
1 'polypeptide(L)'
;MIATDSAATLNLQPSDVVQVSARFTGGINAFPYGAAICVTASGALAPTWINNASGAVLVRGTATFPSIATSAAFVLVNEGTTGFPQGMNTNGVASLRNEAGGTLTVGSYLNLSSGAVLENAGDATLPSNVNLNGSSRIENSGTMTLAGDLTISGDIDNTGWLDVSGRLTSNGQSTISNACMLTIGGDLGNNGALANSGHLSLGANLQNNGTIRSTTTGVMTGRDFSNDRAVTGFGQYRFTGSTRTQGTFVGDSPVNPIVFEDTSPGAGIFDTASGTVANVVRGAVDVTPPTAGLPGCRPPGDQPTADLSVTKSGPASIDEGGRLTYEITVRNLGPAVAQAVQVRDDLPPALSSPEASDAGTISGDVATWSLGDLAAGATRVLTVGGTAPSEGTLVDVARGSSTTIDPDDTNNNGSLPSASVTTVVQSIPDNTAPSVNDQTIVTVTDRPVTANVNGEDADAGQVLEFDDQSAPSHGSVLVQADGAYLYVPERGFAGRDRFTVEGCDNGVPVLCDSATVTIEVYPLVTGLTVVTLRNEPVAIPVSLTDRGTTSDPVVVEEPASGTVTGGQGGVFFYAPDQDFVGTDEFRYRTCSVTDPDLCGEATVTVHVVRPPNNPPVLTDIAVATDAESAIEGRVPVFEVDDGQTVTVTLLSPPALGTASVEADGAFRYEPAAGFSGRESFTVRGCDVGADGDESLCDDATVTVTVRPVAVDDAVAVVQDQTASVDVRSNDLGSPSEPVIVTDPDNGTAVANADGSVSYTPDAGYVGPDSLEYEVCSPSVPDLCSTAAVTITVEEAPTPNHPPSLADSARVTHVDQTVYGRLLATDPQTARTVTMPRSGRQALRVSGEGLTYRLVGPAPDGGVLVVNTNGTWTYTPDGSFVGRTSFRAEVTDDGGLTDEATVALTVRPRATDDLTRVRSTQAVSIDIGRNDLGDVGEPVLLGQPDAGTARLDGSVLTYVAGPTRTGIDSVRYRVCGRVATDICDDATVHIVVRPLTVDDRATTGAGEAVRVPVSANDAGRAGPPRTLVAPKHGQVTTVGYAMRYAPTLPFTGYDTYLYERCLRSAYVLCSPAAVTVAVHPLAGDAHATTPEGTPVRVSTAAGRVGRAGRPEIVNPASSGIARFEQDGTLSYAPLRGFVGTDVLTYRRCSTTAPELCGYAVVSIEVVPRQAERDLPDAGGSSGLLPLLGASMLAAGAALVLTGRRLRRPSPSAPAG
;
A
#
# COMPACT_ATOMS: atom_id res chain seq x y z
N MET A 1 32.18 52.70 -11.54
CA MET A 1 32.38 54.02 -12.17
C MET A 1 33.86 54.24 -12.45
N ILE A 2 34.18 55.10 -13.41
CA ILE A 2 35.53 55.62 -13.68
C ILE A 2 35.52 57.11 -13.31
N ALA A 3 35.92 57.41 -12.07
CA ALA A 3 35.86 58.74 -11.46
C ALA A 3 37.22 59.46 -11.38
N THR A 4 38.28 58.82 -11.87
CA THR A 4 39.64 59.39 -11.99
C THR A 4 40.25 59.00 -13.34
N ASP A 5 41.27 59.74 -13.77
CA ASP A 5 41.96 59.49 -15.04
C ASP A 5 42.56 58.08 -15.08
N SER A 6 42.14 57.28 -16.07
CA SER A 6 42.43 55.84 -16.11
C SER A 6 42.84 55.35 -17.49
N ALA A 7 43.96 54.60 -17.51
CA ALA A 7 44.51 53.92 -18.68
C ALA A 7 44.35 52.39 -18.61
N ALA A 8 43.59 51.86 -17.65
CA ALA A 8 43.41 50.42 -17.44
C ALA A 8 42.49 49.78 -18.51
N THR A 9 42.74 48.52 -18.89
CA THR A 9 41.90 47.80 -19.85
C THR A 9 40.57 47.36 -19.23
N LEU A 10 39.46 47.75 -19.83
CA LEU A 10 38.10 47.39 -19.44
C LEU A 10 37.67 46.09 -20.14
N ASN A 11 37.05 45.17 -19.40
CA ASN A 11 36.42 43.95 -19.94
C ASN A 11 34.98 43.91 -19.44
N LEU A 12 33.99 44.07 -20.33
CA LEU A 12 32.58 44.11 -19.95
C LEU A 12 31.86 42.79 -20.23
N GLN A 13 30.95 42.43 -19.33
CA GLN A 13 29.95 41.37 -19.47
C GLN A 13 28.61 41.97 -19.92
N PRO A 14 27.67 41.16 -20.46
CA PRO A 14 26.29 41.59 -20.64
C PRO A 14 25.71 42.08 -19.30
N SER A 15 24.91 43.14 -19.35
CA SER A 15 24.34 43.86 -18.20
C SER A 15 25.30 44.72 -17.35
N ASP A 16 26.61 44.79 -17.68
CA ASP A 16 27.50 45.77 -17.04
C ASP A 16 27.14 47.21 -17.45
N VAL A 17 27.06 48.14 -16.50
CA VAL A 17 26.87 49.58 -16.74
C VAL A 17 28.05 50.37 -16.17
N VAL A 18 28.81 51.04 -17.03
CA VAL A 18 30.02 51.79 -16.64
C VAL A 18 29.84 53.29 -16.87
N GLN A 19 29.58 54.03 -15.80
CA GLN A 19 29.63 55.49 -15.80
C GLN A 19 31.08 56.00 -15.80
N VAL A 20 31.36 56.99 -16.66
CA VAL A 20 32.66 57.65 -16.86
C VAL A 20 32.48 59.14 -16.54
N SER A 21 33.08 59.61 -15.45
CA SER A 21 33.00 61.00 -14.98
C SER A 21 34.31 61.78 -15.03
N ALA A 22 35.44 61.08 -15.24
CA ALA A 22 36.76 61.65 -15.54
C ALA A 22 37.26 61.16 -16.93
N ARG A 23 38.57 61.24 -17.22
CA ARG A 23 39.11 60.86 -18.53
C ARG A 23 39.52 59.38 -18.59
N PHE A 24 38.88 58.60 -19.46
CA PHE A 24 39.30 57.25 -19.78
C PHE A 24 40.15 57.21 -21.06
N THR A 25 41.31 56.56 -21.00
CA THR A 25 42.22 56.34 -22.15
C THR A 25 42.69 54.88 -22.32
N GLY A 26 42.16 53.98 -21.50
CA GLY A 26 42.47 52.55 -21.59
C GLY A 26 41.90 51.87 -22.85
N GLY A 27 42.16 50.57 -22.98
CA GLY A 27 41.51 49.73 -23.99
C GLY A 27 40.17 49.17 -23.51
N ILE A 28 39.29 48.79 -24.43
CA ILE A 28 38.05 48.06 -24.12
C ILE A 28 38.07 46.74 -24.88
N ASN A 29 38.18 45.62 -24.14
CA ASN A 29 38.51 44.31 -24.72
C ASN A 29 37.29 43.40 -24.96
N ALA A 30 36.17 43.69 -24.31
CA ALA A 30 34.86 43.17 -24.65
C ALA A 30 33.84 44.26 -24.34
N PHE A 31 32.91 44.50 -25.26
CA PHE A 31 31.78 45.41 -25.06
C PHE A 31 30.49 44.79 -25.63
N PRO A 32 30.05 43.65 -25.06
CA PRO A 32 29.00 42.81 -25.63
C PRO A 32 27.62 43.48 -25.59
N TYR A 33 26.67 42.90 -26.33
CA TYR A 33 25.28 43.31 -26.28
C TYR A 33 24.72 43.23 -24.85
N GLY A 34 23.94 44.25 -24.48
CA GLY A 34 23.42 44.42 -23.12
C GLY A 34 24.38 45.09 -22.14
N ALA A 35 25.64 45.35 -22.49
CA ALA A 35 26.52 46.23 -21.72
C ALA A 35 26.31 47.70 -22.10
N ALA A 36 26.54 48.63 -21.17
CA ALA A 36 26.40 50.06 -21.39
C ALA A 36 27.57 50.91 -20.83
N ILE A 37 27.89 52.01 -21.49
CA ILE A 37 28.87 53.01 -21.02
C ILE A 37 28.22 54.40 -21.04
N CYS A 38 28.28 55.13 -19.93
CA CYS A 38 27.61 56.43 -19.75
C CYS A 38 28.62 57.52 -19.39
N VAL A 39 28.94 58.40 -20.32
CA VAL A 39 29.87 59.52 -20.11
C VAL A 39 29.09 60.73 -19.59
N THR A 40 29.42 61.21 -18.40
CA THR A 40 28.80 62.42 -17.81
C THR A 40 29.25 63.69 -18.55
N ALA A 41 28.62 64.83 -18.29
CA ALA A 41 28.99 66.13 -18.89
C ALA A 41 30.48 66.52 -18.64
N SER A 42 31.05 66.12 -17.51
CA SER A 42 32.47 66.30 -17.17
C SER A 42 33.39 65.21 -17.73
N GLY A 43 32.84 64.09 -18.20
CA GLY A 43 33.58 62.89 -18.58
C GLY A 43 34.22 62.98 -19.97
N ALA A 44 35.30 62.23 -20.16
CA ALA A 44 36.03 62.17 -21.43
C ALA A 44 36.42 60.72 -21.79
N LEU A 45 35.65 60.09 -22.67
CA LEU A 45 35.86 58.71 -23.13
C LEU A 45 36.73 58.68 -24.38
N ALA A 46 38.05 58.52 -24.24
CA ALA A 46 39.02 58.48 -25.34
C ALA A 46 39.82 57.17 -25.39
N PRO A 47 39.16 55.99 -25.54
CA PRO A 47 39.80 54.69 -25.44
C PRO A 47 40.80 54.44 -26.57
N THR A 48 41.91 53.76 -26.28
CA THR A 48 42.96 53.48 -27.28
C THR A 48 42.54 52.43 -28.32
N TRP A 49 41.58 51.56 -28.00
CA TRP A 49 41.01 50.53 -28.87
C TRP A 49 39.71 49.98 -28.26
N ILE A 50 38.79 49.49 -29.10
CA ILE A 50 37.57 48.79 -28.68
C ILE A 50 37.42 47.50 -29.51
N ASN A 51 37.30 46.36 -28.84
CA ASN A 51 36.99 45.07 -29.41
C ASN A 51 35.52 44.69 -29.16
N ASN A 52 34.90 43.99 -30.12
CA ASN A 52 33.55 43.43 -30.01
C ASN A 52 32.49 44.44 -29.52
N ALA A 53 32.38 45.59 -30.19
CA ALA A 53 31.42 46.63 -29.83
C ALA A 53 29.99 46.24 -30.26
N SER A 54 29.18 45.78 -29.32
CA SER A 54 27.73 45.49 -29.48
C SER A 54 26.86 46.11 -28.38
N GLY A 55 27.45 46.75 -27.37
CA GLY A 55 26.74 47.46 -26.29
C GLY A 55 26.28 48.87 -26.67
N ALA A 56 25.77 49.60 -25.68
CA ALA A 56 25.23 50.95 -25.80
C ALA A 56 26.13 52.03 -25.18
N VAL A 57 26.37 53.15 -25.86
CA VAL A 57 27.10 54.29 -25.31
C VAL A 57 26.19 55.53 -25.24
N LEU A 58 26.09 56.14 -24.06
CA LEU A 58 25.48 57.45 -23.84
C LEU A 58 26.60 58.48 -23.57
N VAL A 59 26.61 59.60 -24.28
CA VAL A 59 27.65 60.64 -24.17
C VAL A 59 27.04 62.01 -23.88
N ARG A 60 27.27 62.55 -22.67
CA ARG A 60 26.94 63.93 -22.28
C ARG A 60 28.13 64.88 -22.30
N GLY A 61 29.32 64.35 -22.05
CA GLY A 61 30.58 65.11 -22.10
C GLY A 61 31.26 64.93 -23.45
N THR A 62 32.47 64.39 -23.45
CA THR A 62 33.23 64.11 -24.68
C THR A 62 33.51 62.63 -24.87
N ALA A 63 33.43 62.16 -26.12
CA ALA A 63 33.91 60.85 -26.54
C ALA A 63 34.77 60.98 -27.80
N THR A 64 35.89 60.28 -27.87
CA THR A 64 36.75 60.21 -29.06
C THR A 64 37.19 58.78 -29.27
N PHE A 65 36.54 58.12 -30.22
CA PHE A 65 36.82 56.74 -30.57
C PHE A 65 37.93 56.66 -31.62
N PRO A 66 38.76 55.60 -31.59
CA PRO A 66 39.62 55.24 -32.71
C PRO A 66 38.74 54.68 -33.86
N SER A 67 39.35 54.09 -34.88
CA SER A 67 38.60 53.38 -35.92
C SER A 67 37.79 52.24 -35.30
N ILE A 68 36.46 52.34 -35.31
CA ILE A 68 35.58 51.34 -34.70
C ILE A 68 34.91 50.47 -35.76
N ALA A 69 34.91 49.16 -35.50
CA ALA A 69 34.09 48.19 -36.21
C ALA A 69 33.04 47.66 -35.23
N THR A 70 31.81 48.14 -35.33
CA THR A 70 30.72 47.68 -34.47
C THR A 70 30.12 46.39 -35.01
N SER A 71 29.44 45.65 -34.14
CA SER A 71 28.66 44.45 -34.45
C SER A 71 27.18 44.75 -34.28
N ALA A 72 26.32 43.79 -34.66
CA ALA A 72 24.87 43.94 -34.52
C ALA A 72 24.44 44.36 -33.09
N ALA A 73 23.43 45.21 -33.03
CA ALA A 73 22.81 45.80 -31.84
C ALA A 73 23.65 46.84 -31.05
N PHE A 74 24.75 47.35 -31.62
CA PHE A 74 25.44 48.54 -31.07
C PHE A 74 24.53 49.78 -31.09
N VAL A 75 24.58 50.57 -30.01
CA VAL A 75 23.82 51.83 -29.87
C VAL A 75 24.75 52.97 -29.44
N LEU A 76 24.59 54.15 -30.04
CA LEU A 76 25.19 55.41 -29.59
C LEU A 76 24.08 56.45 -29.41
N VAL A 77 24.10 57.15 -28.26
CA VAL A 77 23.31 58.35 -28.00
C VAL A 77 24.28 59.46 -27.57
N ASN A 78 24.32 60.55 -28.32
CA ASN A 78 25.23 61.67 -28.10
C ASN A 78 24.46 62.97 -27.84
N GLU A 79 24.44 63.38 -26.57
CA GLU A 79 23.99 64.69 -26.09
C GLU A 79 25.15 65.70 -26.01
N GLY A 80 26.41 65.23 -26.07
CA GLY A 80 27.64 66.04 -25.99
C GLY A 80 28.47 66.05 -27.29
N THR A 81 29.78 65.86 -27.21
CA THR A 81 30.68 65.81 -28.39
C THR A 81 31.25 64.41 -28.61
N THR A 82 30.92 63.78 -29.74
CA THR A 82 31.47 62.46 -30.14
C THR A 82 32.27 62.52 -31.44
N GLY A 83 33.50 62.00 -31.41
CA GLY A 83 34.40 61.94 -32.57
C GLY A 83 34.83 60.51 -32.97
N PHE A 84 34.86 60.25 -34.28
CA PHE A 84 35.42 59.06 -34.92
C PHE A 84 36.47 59.46 -35.99
N PRO A 85 37.62 60.08 -35.61
CA PRO A 85 38.62 60.60 -36.54
C PRO A 85 39.12 59.59 -37.59
N GLN A 86 39.30 58.32 -37.20
CA GLN A 86 39.78 57.25 -38.08
C GLN A 86 38.66 56.47 -38.79
N GLY A 87 37.42 56.97 -38.73
CA GLY A 87 36.25 56.38 -39.40
C GLY A 87 35.51 55.30 -38.59
N MET A 88 34.35 54.89 -39.13
CA MET A 88 33.42 53.96 -38.48
C MET A 88 32.84 52.96 -39.49
N ASN A 89 32.70 51.70 -39.07
CA ASN A 89 32.02 50.65 -39.83
C ASN A 89 31.05 49.88 -38.93
N THR A 90 29.81 49.66 -39.39
CA THR A 90 28.83 48.79 -38.72
C THR A 90 28.78 47.43 -39.40
N ASN A 91 28.82 46.34 -38.64
CA ASN A 91 28.67 44.97 -39.15
C ASN A 91 27.38 44.35 -38.60
N GLY A 92 26.24 44.95 -38.98
CA GLY A 92 24.90 44.60 -38.51
C GLY A 92 24.04 45.84 -38.21
N VAL A 93 22.78 45.59 -37.82
CA VAL A 93 21.85 46.62 -37.31
C VAL A 93 22.53 47.41 -36.18
N ALA A 94 22.50 48.73 -36.24
CA ALA A 94 23.02 49.64 -35.23
C ALA A 94 22.22 50.93 -35.22
N SER A 95 22.13 51.61 -34.07
CA SER A 95 21.49 52.93 -33.95
C SER A 95 22.53 53.95 -33.51
N LEU A 96 22.67 55.05 -34.26
CA LEU A 96 23.57 56.15 -33.96
C LEU A 96 22.72 57.42 -33.86
N ARG A 97 22.61 58.00 -32.67
CA ARG A 97 21.72 59.13 -32.39
C ARG A 97 22.52 60.32 -31.89
N ASN A 98 22.52 61.41 -32.64
CA ASN A 98 23.08 62.70 -32.21
C ASN A 98 21.91 63.63 -31.85
N GLU A 99 21.76 63.94 -30.56
CA GLU A 99 20.65 64.75 -30.04
C GLU A 99 20.82 66.24 -30.37
N ALA A 100 19.77 67.04 -30.14
CA ALA A 100 19.82 68.48 -30.31
C ALA A 100 20.88 69.12 -29.40
N GLY A 101 21.80 69.89 -29.98
CA GLY A 101 22.98 70.45 -29.30
C GLY A 101 24.21 69.53 -29.26
N GLY A 102 24.06 68.25 -29.61
CA GLY A 102 25.19 67.31 -29.73
C GLY A 102 26.02 67.56 -30.99
N THR A 103 27.34 67.34 -30.91
CA THR A 103 28.26 67.42 -32.05
C THR A 103 28.83 66.04 -32.40
N LEU A 104 28.62 65.56 -33.63
CA LEU A 104 29.13 64.30 -34.15
C LEU A 104 30.12 64.53 -35.29
N THR A 105 31.35 64.03 -35.18
CA THR A 105 32.38 64.18 -36.23
C THR A 105 32.98 62.84 -36.64
N VAL A 106 32.86 62.45 -37.91
CA VAL A 106 33.47 61.23 -38.48
C VAL A 106 34.53 61.63 -39.51
N GLY A 107 35.78 61.23 -39.31
CA GLY A 107 36.92 61.86 -40.00
C GLY A 107 37.40 61.20 -41.29
N SER A 108 37.28 59.87 -41.45
CA SER A 108 37.92 59.12 -42.55
C SER A 108 36.97 58.33 -43.46
N TYR A 109 36.01 57.62 -42.88
CA TYR A 109 34.95 56.88 -43.62
C TYR A 109 33.76 56.60 -42.70
N LEU A 110 32.58 56.37 -43.30
CA LEU A 110 31.39 55.88 -42.59
C LEU A 110 30.72 54.78 -43.42
N ASN A 111 30.78 53.53 -42.96
CA ASN A 111 30.09 52.41 -43.60
C ASN A 111 28.89 51.99 -42.74
N LEU A 112 27.68 52.28 -43.20
CA LEU A 112 26.44 51.77 -42.59
C LEU A 112 25.98 50.51 -43.34
N SER A 113 25.68 49.47 -42.58
CA SER A 113 25.21 48.17 -43.08
C SER A 113 23.68 48.07 -43.01
N SER A 114 23.11 47.07 -43.69
CA SER A 114 21.64 46.97 -43.86
C SER A 114 20.92 46.96 -42.51
N GLY A 115 20.02 47.93 -42.31
CA GLY A 115 19.27 48.12 -41.07
C GLY A 115 19.96 48.98 -40.01
N ALA A 116 21.15 49.55 -40.27
CA ALA A 116 21.74 50.57 -39.42
C ALA A 116 21.14 51.97 -39.71
N VAL A 117 20.89 52.75 -38.65
CA VAL A 117 20.26 54.08 -38.72
C VAL A 117 21.17 55.13 -38.06
N LEU A 118 21.31 56.28 -38.71
CA LEU A 118 21.94 57.49 -38.16
C LEU A 118 20.89 58.60 -38.03
N GLU A 119 20.45 58.89 -36.81
CA GLU A 119 19.60 60.03 -36.45
C GLU A 119 20.48 61.24 -36.07
N ASN A 120 20.21 62.43 -36.63
CA ASN A 120 20.90 63.66 -36.28
C ASN A 120 19.92 64.84 -36.05
N ALA A 121 19.88 65.35 -34.82
CA ALA A 121 19.19 66.58 -34.42
C ALA A 121 20.16 67.71 -34.02
N GLY A 122 21.45 67.40 -33.83
CA GLY A 122 22.52 68.36 -33.56
C GLY A 122 23.36 68.68 -34.80
N ASP A 123 24.65 68.97 -34.58
CA ASP A 123 25.62 69.25 -35.65
C ASP A 123 26.44 68.01 -36.00
N ALA A 124 26.35 67.54 -37.25
CA ALA A 124 27.11 66.42 -37.78
C ALA A 124 28.11 66.85 -38.87
N THR A 125 29.31 66.27 -38.84
CA THR A 125 30.34 66.40 -39.91
C THR A 125 30.83 65.02 -40.31
N LEU A 126 30.60 64.63 -41.57
CA LEU A 126 30.91 63.31 -42.12
C LEU A 126 31.94 63.41 -43.27
N PRO A 127 32.70 62.34 -43.55
CA PRO A 127 33.83 62.37 -44.48
C PRO A 127 33.40 62.08 -45.92
N SER A 128 34.31 62.27 -46.89
CA SER A 128 34.07 61.98 -48.32
C SER A 128 34.13 60.49 -48.69
N ASN A 129 33.70 59.63 -47.78
CA ASN A 129 33.70 58.18 -47.96
C ASN A 129 32.60 57.55 -47.09
N VAL A 130 31.37 58.03 -47.30
CA VAL A 130 30.15 57.48 -46.70
C VAL A 130 29.51 56.49 -47.66
N ASN A 131 29.16 55.31 -47.16
CA ASN A 131 28.51 54.24 -47.92
C ASN A 131 27.30 53.70 -47.13
N LEU A 132 26.11 53.80 -47.74
CA LEU A 132 24.85 53.28 -47.21
C LEU A 132 24.49 51.99 -47.93
N ASN A 133 24.68 50.84 -47.27
CA ASN A 133 24.45 49.51 -47.82
C ASN A 133 23.06 48.98 -47.44
N GLY A 134 22.33 48.40 -48.40
CA GLY A 134 21.01 47.79 -48.15
C GLY A 134 20.01 48.76 -47.52
N SER A 135 19.19 48.28 -46.59
CA SER A 135 18.19 49.06 -45.86
C SER A 135 18.77 49.91 -44.71
N SER A 136 19.94 50.53 -44.90
CA SER A 136 20.47 51.53 -43.97
C SER A 136 19.81 52.89 -44.16
N ARG A 137 19.86 53.76 -43.15
CA ARG A 137 19.20 55.08 -43.21
C ARG A 137 20.00 56.20 -42.53
N ILE A 138 19.90 57.42 -43.06
CA ILE A 138 20.19 58.67 -42.34
C ILE A 138 18.89 59.45 -42.16
N GLU A 139 18.61 59.94 -40.95
CA GLU A 139 17.50 60.85 -40.63
C GLU A 139 18.10 62.14 -40.05
N ASN A 140 18.09 63.24 -40.82
CA ASN A 140 18.69 64.53 -40.44
C ASN A 140 17.62 65.60 -40.18
N SER A 141 17.55 66.10 -38.95
CA SER A 141 16.73 67.25 -38.52
C SER A 141 17.58 68.44 -38.03
N GLY A 142 18.85 68.21 -37.71
CA GLY A 142 19.83 69.27 -37.37
C GLY A 142 20.67 69.72 -38.55
N THR A 143 21.89 70.19 -38.28
CA THR A 143 22.89 70.52 -39.30
C THR A 143 23.73 69.29 -39.62
N MET A 144 23.95 68.99 -40.90
CA MET A 144 24.86 67.93 -41.33
C MET A 144 25.68 68.38 -42.54
N THR A 145 26.99 68.27 -42.42
CA THR A 145 27.93 68.51 -43.52
C THR A 145 28.60 67.21 -43.93
N LEU A 146 28.71 66.98 -45.24
CA LEU A 146 29.46 65.90 -45.84
C LEU A 146 30.49 66.49 -46.79
N ALA A 147 31.78 66.26 -46.52
CA ALA A 147 32.81 66.58 -47.50
C ALA A 147 32.69 65.66 -48.73
N GLY A 148 32.89 66.17 -49.93
CA GLY A 148 33.06 65.37 -51.15
C GLY A 148 31.85 64.54 -51.61
N ASP A 149 32.13 63.44 -52.33
CA ASP A 149 31.11 62.63 -53.03
C ASP A 149 30.43 61.61 -52.09
N LEU A 150 29.10 61.48 -52.23
CA LEU A 150 28.24 60.57 -51.49
C LEU A 150 27.50 59.63 -52.45
N THR A 151 27.53 58.32 -52.20
CA THR A 151 26.75 57.31 -52.93
C THR A 151 25.89 56.49 -51.97
N ILE A 152 24.59 56.37 -52.26
CA ILE A 152 23.63 55.72 -51.37
C ILE A 152 22.91 54.55 -52.04
N SER A 153 22.71 53.48 -51.27
CA SER A 153 21.81 52.37 -51.64
C SER A 153 20.63 52.19 -50.66
N GLY A 154 20.68 52.87 -49.51
CA GLY A 154 19.60 52.97 -48.52
C GLY A 154 18.90 54.32 -48.53
N ASP A 155 18.30 54.71 -47.41
CA ASP A 155 17.44 55.90 -47.28
C ASP A 155 18.19 57.14 -46.74
N ILE A 156 17.77 58.33 -47.18
CA ILE A 156 17.99 59.61 -46.50
C ILE A 156 16.64 60.29 -46.29
N ASP A 157 16.35 60.76 -45.08
CA ASP A 157 15.28 61.72 -44.81
C ASP A 157 15.86 62.99 -44.17
N ASN A 158 15.64 64.15 -44.78
CA ASN A 158 16.22 65.43 -44.38
C ASN A 158 15.14 66.46 -44.05
N THR A 159 14.86 66.64 -42.77
CA THR A 159 14.07 67.74 -42.19
C THR A 159 14.92 68.91 -41.69
N GLY A 160 16.25 68.81 -41.76
CA GLY A 160 17.21 69.84 -41.34
C GLY A 160 18.06 70.44 -42.47
N TRP A 161 19.24 70.96 -42.13
CA TRP A 161 20.19 71.52 -43.09
C TRP A 161 21.27 70.48 -43.44
N LEU A 162 21.31 70.05 -44.70
CA LEU A 162 22.22 69.02 -45.20
C LEU A 162 23.05 69.57 -46.35
N ASP A 163 24.37 69.60 -46.21
CA ASP A 163 25.29 70.12 -47.24
C ASP A 163 26.30 69.04 -47.67
N VAL A 164 26.25 68.66 -48.95
CA VAL A 164 27.13 67.67 -49.58
C VAL A 164 28.10 68.39 -50.50
N SER A 165 29.37 68.51 -50.14
CA SER A 165 30.32 69.37 -50.86
C SER A 165 30.74 68.85 -52.25
N GLY A 166 30.36 67.62 -52.62
CA GLY A 166 30.64 66.98 -53.92
C GLY A 166 29.36 66.47 -54.61
N ARG A 167 29.48 65.36 -55.36
CA ARG A 167 28.36 64.71 -56.06
C ARG A 167 27.54 63.82 -55.13
N LEU A 168 26.22 63.82 -55.29
CA LEU A 168 25.31 62.83 -54.71
C LEU A 168 24.85 61.84 -55.78
N THR A 169 24.92 60.53 -55.51
CA THR A 169 24.38 59.47 -56.39
C THR A 169 23.47 58.53 -55.60
N SER A 170 22.21 58.41 -56.03
CA SER A 170 21.24 57.45 -55.48
C SER A 170 21.15 56.22 -56.39
N ASN A 171 21.14 55.02 -55.81
CA ASN A 171 21.01 53.75 -56.54
C ASN A 171 19.52 53.36 -56.74
N GLY A 172 19.25 52.35 -57.57
CA GLY A 172 17.89 52.00 -58.01
C GLY A 172 16.88 51.56 -56.93
N GLN A 173 17.29 51.44 -55.66
CA GLN A 173 16.42 51.12 -54.52
C GLN A 173 16.49 52.13 -53.36
N SER A 174 17.39 53.12 -53.40
CA SER A 174 17.51 54.14 -52.35
C SER A 174 16.37 55.16 -52.42
N THR A 175 15.99 55.72 -51.27
CA THR A 175 15.10 56.88 -51.19
C THR A 175 15.82 58.13 -50.67
N ILE A 176 15.41 59.30 -51.16
CA ILE A 176 15.81 60.61 -50.64
C ILE A 176 14.54 61.39 -50.33
N SER A 177 14.37 61.86 -49.10
CA SER A 177 13.36 62.83 -48.71
C SER A 177 14.05 64.11 -48.25
N ASN A 178 13.54 65.27 -48.69
CA ASN A 178 14.00 66.58 -48.27
C ASN A 178 12.82 67.50 -47.98
N ALA A 179 12.76 68.04 -46.75
CA ALA A 179 11.72 68.94 -46.27
C ALA A 179 12.24 70.31 -45.80
N CYS A 180 13.56 70.46 -45.62
CA CYS A 180 14.19 71.73 -45.24
C CYS A 180 15.22 72.19 -46.29
N MET A 181 16.51 71.94 -46.11
CA MET A 181 17.55 72.40 -47.03
C MET A 181 18.54 71.27 -47.36
N LEU A 182 18.69 70.94 -48.65
CA LEU A 182 19.72 70.04 -49.17
C LEU A 182 20.58 70.78 -50.21
N THR A 183 21.83 71.06 -49.88
CA THR A 183 22.84 71.61 -50.81
C THR A 183 23.74 70.49 -51.33
N ILE A 184 24.06 70.53 -52.61
CA ILE A 184 24.94 69.58 -53.30
C ILE A 184 25.92 70.39 -54.17
N GLY A 185 27.20 70.41 -53.83
CA GLY A 185 28.22 71.18 -54.54
C GLY A 185 28.50 70.68 -55.97
N GLY A 186 28.28 69.38 -56.21
CA GLY A 186 28.47 68.71 -57.50
C GLY A 186 27.15 68.39 -58.24
N ASP A 187 27.12 67.20 -58.86
CA ASP A 187 25.94 66.67 -59.56
C ASP A 187 25.02 65.91 -58.59
N LEU A 188 23.77 65.68 -59.01
CA LEU A 188 22.84 64.70 -58.44
C LEU A 188 22.47 63.66 -59.51
N GLY A 189 22.94 62.42 -59.35
CA GLY A 189 22.46 61.27 -60.11
C GLY A 189 21.38 60.51 -59.36
N ASN A 190 20.10 60.79 -59.62
CA ASN A 190 18.99 60.07 -59.00
C ASN A 190 18.57 58.85 -59.83
N ASN A 191 18.87 57.64 -59.36
CA ASN A 191 18.36 56.39 -59.95
C ASN A 191 17.22 55.75 -59.11
N GLY A 192 17.08 56.15 -57.84
CA GLY A 192 16.05 55.67 -56.91
C GLY A 192 14.79 56.53 -56.89
N ALA A 193 14.27 56.83 -55.70
CA ALA A 193 13.11 57.71 -55.51
C ALA A 193 13.49 58.95 -54.69
N LEU A 194 13.03 60.13 -55.12
CA LEU A 194 13.31 61.41 -54.46
C LEU A 194 12.02 62.19 -54.20
N ALA A 195 11.75 62.52 -52.94
CA ALA A 195 10.68 63.38 -52.49
C ALA A 195 11.23 64.75 -52.04
N ASN A 196 10.65 65.86 -52.50
CA ASN A 196 11.11 67.20 -52.14
C ASN A 196 9.97 68.15 -51.75
N SER A 197 10.04 68.68 -50.54
CA SER A 197 9.12 69.67 -49.99
C SER A 197 9.80 70.90 -49.39
N GLY A 198 11.13 70.85 -49.24
CA GLY A 198 12.00 71.99 -48.95
C GLY A 198 12.79 72.47 -50.17
N HIS A 199 13.90 73.16 -49.93
CA HIS A 199 14.80 73.67 -50.96
C HIS A 199 15.94 72.67 -51.23
N LEU A 200 16.20 72.39 -52.51
CA LEU A 200 17.28 71.52 -53.00
C LEU A 200 18.15 72.32 -53.98
N SER A 201 19.41 72.55 -53.64
CA SER A 201 20.34 73.36 -54.44
C SER A 201 21.52 72.55 -54.96
N LEU A 202 21.85 72.71 -56.24
CA LEU A 202 22.92 71.98 -56.93
C LEU A 202 23.91 72.93 -57.60
N GLY A 203 25.20 72.75 -57.34
CA GLY A 203 26.29 73.49 -58.00
C GLY A 203 26.51 73.08 -59.46
N ALA A 204 26.16 71.84 -59.82
CA ALA A 204 26.21 71.31 -61.19
C ALA A 204 24.85 70.72 -61.64
N ASN A 205 24.82 69.45 -62.04
CA ASN A 205 23.79 68.92 -62.92
C ASN A 205 22.87 67.90 -62.22
N LEU A 206 21.60 67.85 -62.61
CA LEU A 206 20.65 66.84 -62.12
C LEU A 206 20.32 65.84 -63.24
N GLN A 207 20.67 64.56 -63.04
CA GLN A 207 20.23 63.45 -63.88
C GLN A 207 19.22 62.58 -63.12
N ASN A 208 17.98 62.51 -63.63
CA ASN A 208 16.91 61.68 -63.08
C ASN A 208 16.63 60.46 -63.97
N ASN A 209 17.21 59.31 -63.59
CA ASN A 209 16.88 58.00 -64.12
C ASN A 209 15.78 57.31 -63.27
N GLY A 210 15.51 57.85 -62.08
CA GLY A 210 14.58 57.36 -61.08
C GLY A 210 13.22 58.09 -61.07
N THR A 211 12.62 58.25 -59.89
CA THR A 211 11.41 59.06 -59.70
C THR A 211 11.70 60.30 -58.86
N ILE A 212 11.09 61.43 -59.22
CA ILE A 212 11.02 62.65 -58.41
C ILE A 212 9.55 62.98 -58.12
N ARG A 213 9.27 63.44 -56.91
CA ARG A 213 7.96 63.95 -56.50
C ARG A 213 8.09 65.15 -55.58
N SER A 214 7.53 66.29 -55.97
CA SER A 214 7.67 67.53 -55.20
C SER A 214 6.33 68.08 -54.69
N THR A 215 6.28 68.69 -53.50
CA THR A 215 5.10 69.45 -53.03
C THR A 215 5.10 70.88 -53.60
N THR A 216 4.05 71.65 -53.34
CA THR A 216 3.96 73.08 -53.74
C THR A 216 5.03 73.98 -53.11
N THR A 217 5.63 73.55 -52.00
CA THR A 217 6.74 74.24 -51.30
C THR A 217 8.11 73.77 -51.75
N GLY A 218 8.21 72.63 -52.44
CA GLY A 218 9.48 72.04 -52.85
C GLY A 218 10.14 72.82 -53.97
N VAL A 219 11.32 73.40 -53.71
CA VAL A 219 12.14 74.14 -54.68
C VAL A 219 13.34 73.26 -55.10
N MET A 220 13.69 73.27 -56.39
CA MET A 220 14.94 72.70 -56.93
C MET A 220 15.68 73.72 -57.79
N THR A 221 16.98 73.91 -57.56
CA THR A 221 17.82 74.84 -58.32
C THR A 221 19.11 74.18 -58.81
N GLY A 222 19.46 74.32 -60.10
CA GLY A 222 20.72 73.77 -60.62
C GLY A 222 21.17 74.34 -61.96
N ARG A 223 22.14 73.65 -62.59
CA ARG A 223 22.67 74.01 -63.91
C ARG A 223 21.92 73.29 -65.02
N ASP A 224 22.38 72.09 -65.41
CA ASP A 224 21.73 71.25 -66.41
C ASP A 224 20.74 70.27 -65.76
N PHE A 225 19.70 69.88 -66.49
CA PHE A 225 18.67 68.91 -66.04
C PHE A 225 18.37 67.87 -67.13
N SER A 226 18.41 66.60 -66.77
CA SER A 226 17.97 65.49 -67.62
C SER A 226 17.01 64.56 -66.88
N ASN A 227 15.92 64.16 -67.54
CA ASN A 227 14.90 63.28 -66.98
C ASN A 227 14.54 62.16 -67.95
N ASP A 228 14.97 60.95 -67.61
CA ASP A 228 14.80 59.75 -68.44
C ASP A 228 13.69 58.82 -67.92
N ARG A 229 13.08 59.14 -66.77
CA ARG A 229 12.00 58.33 -66.18
C ARG A 229 10.79 59.14 -65.71
N ALA A 230 10.78 59.75 -64.52
CA ALA A 230 9.57 60.43 -64.02
C ALA A 230 9.82 61.57 -63.02
N VAL A 231 9.10 62.68 -63.20
CA VAL A 231 8.90 63.77 -62.24
C VAL A 231 7.40 64.04 -62.08
N THR A 232 6.93 64.17 -60.83
CA THR A 232 5.51 64.36 -60.46
C THR A 232 5.32 65.41 -59.35
N GLY A 233 4.07 65.74 -59.02
CA GLY A 233 3.71 66.66 -57.94
C GLY A 233 3.51 68.10 -58.39
N PHE A 234 3.99 69.06 -57.59
CA PHE A 234 3.62 70.49 -57.66
C PHE A 234 4.79 71.48 -57.46
N GLY A 235 6.04 71.00 -57.54
CA GLY A 235 7.23 71.78 -57.14
C GLY A 235 7.59 72.96 -58.04
N GLN A 236 8.57 73.73 -57.56
CA GLN A 236 9.24 74.82 -58.25
C GLN A 236 10.63 74.39 -58.72
N TYR A 237 11.00 74.71 -59.95
CA TYR A 237 12.27 74.26 -60.55
C TYR A 237 12.93 75.40 -61.34
N ARG A 238 14.19 75.75 -61.03
CA ARG A 238 15.01 76.69 -61.81
C ARG A 238 16.29 76.00 -62.30
N PHE A 239 16.49 75.97 -63.61
CA PHE A 239 17.72 75.47 -64.23
C PHE A 239 18.29 76.53 -65.17
N THR A 240 19.62 76.66 -65.16
CA THR A 240 20.36 77.75 -65.83
C THR A 240 21.11 77.30 -67.09
N GLY A 241 21.15 76.00 -67.35
CA GLY A 241 21.75 75.39 -68.53
C GLY A 241 20.72 74.66 -69.40
N SER A 242 21.07 73.46 -69.86
CA SER A 242 20.30 72.64 -70.79
C SER A 242 19.28 71.77 -70.07
N THR A 243 18.04 71.70 -70.57
CA THR A 243 16.95 70.93 -69.97
C THR A 243 16.39 69.90 -70.97
N ARG A 244 16.37 68.61 -70.62
CA ARG A 244 15.94 67.51 -71.52
C ARG A 244 15.04 66.50 -70.82
N THR A 245 14.00 66.02 -71.50
CA THR A 245 13.13 64.96 -70.96
C THR A 245 12.84 63.86 -71.99
N GLN A 246 13.28 62.64 -71.67
CA GLN A 246 12.91 61.40 -72.35
C GLN A 246 11.79 60.66 -71.60
N GLY A 247 11.66 60.90 -70.29
CA GLY A 247 10.61 60.40 -69.41
C GLY A 247 9.42 61.36 -69.20
N THR A 248 8.62 61.13 -68.16
CA THR A 248 7.49 62.00 -67.80
C THR A 248 7.93 63.16 -66.90
N PHE A 249 7.40 64.35 -67.15
CA PHE A 249 7.52 65.53 -66.28
C PHE A 249 6.14 66.17 -66.18
N VAL A 250 5.34 65.71 -65.21
CA VAL A 250 3.89 65.93 -65.19
C VAL A 250 3.44 66.41 -63.82
N GLY A 251 2.87 67.62 -63.75
CA GLY A 251 2.22 68.09 -62.53
C GLY A 251 0.91 67.32 -62.27
N ASP A 252 0.59 67.03 -61.01
CA ASP A 252 -0.56 66.15 -60.69
C ASP A 252 -1.93 66.79 -61.03
N SER A 253 -2.00 68.12 -61.22
CA SER A 253 -3.24 68.86 -61.48
C SER A 253 -2.99 70.15 -62.28
N PRO A 254 -3.93 70.59 -63.15
CA PRO A 254 -3.86 71.92 -63.77
C PRO A 254 -4.03 73.08 -62.77
N VAL A 255 -4.60 72.84 -61.59
CA VAL A 255 -4.90 73.89 -60.58
C VAL A 255 -3.65 74.29 -59.82
N ASN A 256 -2.82 73.30 -59.48
CA ASN A 256 -1.48 73.48 -58.91
C ASN A 256 -0.49 72.88 -59.93
N PRO A 257 -0.04 73.63 -60.95
CA PRO A 257 0.95 73.13 -61.89
C PRO A 257 2.34 73.05 -61.25
N ILE A 258 3.25 72.30 -61.87
CA ILE A 258 4.69 72.47 -61.63
C ILE A 258 5.11 73.84 -62.17
N VAL A 259 5.83 74.63 -61.37
CA VAL A 259 6.37 75.93 -61.79
C VAL A 259 7.81 75.72 -62.27
N PHE A 260 8.11 76.13 -63.50
CA PHE A 260 9.43 76.01 -64.09
C PHE A 260 9.95 77.37 -64.55
N GLU A 261 11.11 77.78 -64.05
CA GLU A 261 11.81 78.96 -64.54
C GLU A 261 12.87 78.56 -65.57
N ASP A 262 12.45 78.58 -66.84
CA ASP A 262 13.38 78.47 -67.97
C ASP A 262 14.14 79.79 -68.12
N THR A 263 15.43 79.73 -67.78
CA THR A 263 16.44 80.79 -67.98
C THR A 263 17.43 80.43 -69.10
N SER A 264 17.15 79.39 -69.89
CA SER A 264 18.06 78.86 -70.91
C SER A 264 18.12 79.75 -72.17
N PRO A 265 19.27 79.84 -72.87
CA PRO A 265 19.41 80.67 -74.07
C PRO A 265 18.78 80.10 -75.35
N GLY A 266 17.66 79.39 -75.30
CA GLY A 266 16.90 79.05 -76.51
C GLY A 266 15.95 77.85 -76.44
N ALA A 267 14.65 78.16 -76.61
CA ALA A 267 13.58 77.26 -77.07
C ALA A 267 13.10 76.13 -76.13
N GLY A 268 12.18 76.49 -75.23
CA GLY A 268 11.21 75.56 -74.65
C GLY A 268 11.47 75.21 -73.19
N ILE A 269 10.49 74.58 -72.54
CA ILE A 269 10.63 74.14 -71.13
C ILE A 269 11.51 72.87 -71.05
N PHE A 270 11.54 72.05 -72.10
CA PHE A 270 12.50 70.94 -72.30
C PHE A 270 12.76 70.67 -73.79
N ASP A 271 13.92 70.11 -74.12
CA ASP A 271 14.08 69.23 -75.28
C ASP A 271 13.29 67.93 -75.04
N THR A 272 12.10 67.82 -75.64
CA THR A 272 11.19 66.67 -75.52
C THR A 272 11.49 65.63 -76.59
N ALA A 273 12.63 64.93 -76.45
CA ALA A 273 13.04 63.94 -77.44
C ALA A 273 12.07 62.73 -77.55
N SER A 274 11.52 62.27 -76.42
CA SER A 274 10.52 61.20 -76.37
C SER A 274 9.57 61.29 -75.16
N GLY A 275 9.75 62.28 -74.28
CA GLY A 275 9.05 62.39 -73.01
C GLY A 275 7.67 63.06 -73.09
N THR A 276 6.95 63.00 -71.97
CA THR A 276 5.63 63.64 -71.80
C THR A 276 5.72 64.78 -70.80
N VAL A 277 5.27 65.97 -71.19
CA VAL A 277 5.24 67.17 -70.34
C VAL A 277 3.80 67.66 -70.23
N ALA A 278 3.27 67.80 -69.01
CA ALA A 278 1.90 68.27 -68.78
C ALA A 278 1.74 68.95 -67.41
N ASN A 279 0.77 69.85 -67.27
CA ASN A 279 0.53 70.64 -66.04
C ASN A 279 1.81 71.33 -65.52
N VAL A 280 2.58 71.93 -66.43
CA VAL A 280 3.76 72.76 -66.14
C VAL A 280 3.49 74.18 -66.64
N VAL A 281 3.89 75.19 -65.86
CA VAL A 281 3.81 76.61 -66.25
C VAL A 281 5.17 77.28 -66.13
N ARG A 282 5.42 78.29 -66.97
CA ARG A 282 6.55 79.19 -66.77
C ARG A 282 6.22 80.18 -65.65
N GLY A 283 7.09 80.28 -64.65
CA GLY A 283 6.98 81.27 -63.57
C GLY A 283 8.35 81.54 -62.96
N ALA A 284 8.46 82.61 -62.18
CA ALA A 284 9.65 82.86 -61.39
C ALA A 284 9.64 81.94 -60.15
N VAL A 285 10.80 81.41 -59.81
CA VAL A 285 11.05 80.54 -58.66
C VAL A 285 11.82 81.33 -57.62
N ASP A 286 11.40 81.28 -56.36
CA ASP A 286 12.20 81.83 -55.27
C ASP A 286 13.37 80.88 -54.99
N VAL A 287 14.58 81.45 -54.90
CA VAL A 287 15.83 80.72 -54.62
C VAL A 287 16.57 81.31 -53.43
N THR A 288 15.93 82.22 -52.69
CA THR A 288 16.40 82.58 -51.37
C THR A 288 16.26 81.34 -50.47
N PRO A 289 17.33 80.90 -49.78
CA PRO A 289 17.20 79.83 -48.79
C PRO A 289 16.16 80.23 -47.75
N PRO A 290 15.34 79.29 -47.23
CA PRO A 290 14.25 79.60 -46.31
C PRO A 290 14.77 80.10 -44.96
N THR A 291 15.02 81.41 -44.88
CA THR A 291 15.48 82.15 -43.69
C THR A 291 14.35 82.47 -42.71
N ALA A 292 13.11 82.46 -43.19
CA ALA A 292 11.90 82.58 -42.37
C ALA A 292 10.74 81.80 -43.02
N GLY A 293 10.19 80.81 -42.32
CA GLY A 293 8.94 80.15 -42.72
C GLY A 293 8.82 78.66 -42.39
N LEU A 294 9.93 77.91 -42.40
CA LEU A 294 9.96 76.50 -42.04
C LEU A 294 10.53 76.32 -40.61
N PRO A 295 9.78 75.72 -39.67
CA PRO A 295 10.30 75.42 -38.33
C PRO A 295 11.48 74.43 -38.41
N GLY A 296 12.71 74.91 -38.24
CA GLY A 296 13.94 74.09 -38.24
C GLY A 296 15.07 74.58 -39.15
N CYS A 297 14.82 75.48 -40.12
CA CYS A 297 15.83 75.88 -41.12
C CYS A 297 16.54 77.20 -40.78
N ARG A 298 17.89 77.27 -40.88
CA ARG A 298 18.69 78.51 -40.70
C ARG A 298 20.05 78.52 -41.43
N PRO A 299 20.42 79.56 -42.23
CA PRO A 299 21.73 79.67 -42.93
C PRO A 299 22.83 80.50 -42.22
N PRO A 300 24.08 80.56 -42.76
CA PRO A 300 25.22 81.30 -42.18
C PRO A 300 25.90 82.39 -43.08
N GLY A 301 25.89 83.67 -42.63
CA GLY A 301 26.93 84.71 -42.89
C GLY A 301 26.99 85.46 -44.25
N ASP A 302 27.28 86.79 -44.25
CA ASP A 302 27.43 87.63 -45.47
C ASP A 302 28.34 88.90 -45.27
N GLN A 303 28.73 89.59 -46.37
CA GLN A 303 29.57 90.79 -46.62
C GLN A 303 29.17 92.22 -46.13
N PRO A 304 29.71 92.82 -45.03
CA PRO A 304 29.25 94.13 -44.49
C PRO A 304 30.06 95.41 -44.85
N THR A 305 29.73 96.55 -44.20
CA THR A 305 30.40 97.87 -44.25
C THR A 305 30.97 98.25 -42.87
N ALA A 306 31.80 99.31 -42.76
CA ALA A 306 32.29 99.77 -41.45
C ALA A 306 31.11 100.20 -40.57
N ASP A 307 31.09 99.76 -39.32
CA ASP A 307 29.98 99.93 -38.36
C ASP A 307 30.66 100.07 -37.01
N LEU A 308 30.82 101.30 -36.53
CA LEU A 308 31.57 101.61 -35.33
C LEU A 308 30.59 101.69 -34.16
N SER A 309 30.49 100.66 -33.32
CA SER A 309 29.72 100.76 -32.09
C SER A 309 30.54 101.28 -30.92
N VAL A 310 29.93 102.16 -30.12
CA VAL A 310 30.41 102.52 -28.79
C VAL A 310 29.41 102.01 -27.78
N THR A 311 29.79 100.93 -27.10
CA THR A 311 29.10 100.48 -25.90
C THR A 311 29.87 100.92 -24.67
N LYS A 312 29.15 101.10 -23.57
CA LYS A 312 29.70 101.46 -22.28
C LYS A 312 29.18 100.47 -21.24
N SER A 313 30.08 99.91 -20.45
CA SER A 313 29.77 99.01 -19.36
C SER A 313 30.38 99.52 -18.07
N GLY A 314 29.90 98.97 -16.96
CA GLY A 314 30.27 99.32 -15.61
C GLY A 314 29.35 98.59 -14.66
N PRO A 315 29.67 98.58 -13.35
CA PRO A 315 28.83 97.91 -12.38
C PRO A 315 27.46 98.61 -12.29
N ALA A 316 26.37 97.83 -12.37
CA ALA A 316 25.00 98.35 -12.28
C ALA A 316 24.69 98.90 -10.87
N SER A 317 25.38 98.36 -9.86
CA SER A 317 25.53 98.97 -8.55
C SER A 317 26.94 98.82 -8.01
N ILE A 318 27.37 99.77 -7.17
CA ILE A 318 28.68 99.78 -6.52
C ILE A 318 28.48 100.13 -5.04
N ASP A 319 29.25 99.52 -4.15
CA ASP A 319 29.17 99.85 -2.72
C ASP A 319 29.72 101.26 -2.43
N GLU A 320 29.24 101.89 -1.35
CA GLU A 320 29.65 103.24 -0.98
C GLU A 320 31.17 103.40 -0.84
N GLY A 321 31.73 104.47 -1.44
CA GLY A 321 33.18 104.69 -1.47
C GLY A 321 33.97 103.68 -2.32
N GLY A 322 33.31 102.75 -3.02
CA GLY A 322 33.94 101.83 -3.95
C GLY A 322 34.69 102.52 -5.10
N ARG A 323 35.78 101.90 -5.57
CA ARG A 323 36.48 102.36 -6.77
C ARG A 323 35.68 101.95 -8.00
N LEU A 324 35.08 102.93 -8.65
CA LEU A 324 34.27 102.75 -9.84
C LEU A 324 35.14 102.87 -11.08
N THR A 325 35.01 101.93 -12.01
CA THR A 325 35.61 102.00 -13.34
C THR A 325 34.53 101.65 -14.36
N TYR A 326 34.24 102.56 -15.26
CA TYR A 326 33.48 102.33 -16.47
C TYR A 326 34.41 101.92 -17.60
N GLU A 327 33.97 100.96 -18.41
CA GLU A 327 34.68 100.48 -19.58
C GLU A 327 33.93 100.94 -20.84
N ILE A 328 34.61 101.65 -21.73
CA ILE A 328 34.10 102.04 -23.04
C ILE A 328 34.65 101.04 -24.05
N THR A 329 33.78 100.19 -24.59
CA THR A 329 34.12 99.28 -25.69
C THR A 329 33.76 99.94 -27.01
N VAL A 330 34.80 100.33 -27.74
CA VAL A 330 34.72 100.98 -29.05
C VAL A 330 35.10 99.95 -30.10
N ARG A 331 34.12 99.39 -30.80
CA ARG A 331 34.31 98.25 -31.70
C ARG A 331 33.80 98.56 -33.09
N ASN A 332 34.65 98.34 -34.09
CA ASN A 332 34.20 98.24 -35.46
C ASN A 332 33.59 96.85 -35.68
N LEU A 333 32.26 96.76 -35.64
CA LEU A 333 31.47 95.56 -35.95
C LEU A 333 31.56 95.22 -37.45
N GLY A 334 31.91 96.20 -38.29
CA GLY A 334 32.11 96.07 -39.72
C GLY A 334 33.39 95.33 -40.16
N PRO A 335 33.51 94.98 -41.47
CA PRO A 335 34.65 94.27 -42.05
C PRO A 335 35.63 95.24 -42.74
N ALA A 336 35.35 96.54 -42.70
CA ALA A 336 36.05 97.61 -43.39
C ALA A 336 36.53 98.61 -42.33
N VAL A 337 37.72 99.20 -42.53
CA VAL A 337 38.39 100.01 -41.50
C VAL A 337 37.59 101.29 -41.22
N ALA A 338 37.25 101.52 -39.95
CA ALA A 338 36.70 102.79 -39.45
C ALA A 338 37.86 103.76 -39.23
N GLN A 339 37.91 104.86 -40.00
CA GLN A 339 39.07 105.75 -40.04
C GLN A 339 38.94 106.95 -39.09
N ALA A 340 40.09 107.44 -38.61
CA ALA A 340 40.22 108.63 -37.77
C ALA A 340 39.25 108.68 -36.56
N VAL A 341 39.05 107.53 -35.89
CA VAL A 341 38.09 107.36 -34.80
C VAL A 341 38.39 108.32 -33.63
N GLN A 342 37.36 109.04 -33.19
CA GLN A 342 37.37 109.88 -31.99
C GLN A 342 36.31 109.41 -31.01
N VAL A 343 36.60 109.56 -29.71
CA VAL A 343 35.73 109.13 -28.61
C VAL A 343 35.63 110.25 -27.57
N ARG A 344 34.43 110.44 -27.02
CA ARG A 344 34.11 111.44 -25.99
C ARG A 344 33.16 110.83 -24.97
N ASP A 345 33.37 111.13 -23.69
CA ASP A 345 32.56 110.61 -22.57
C ASP A 345 32.10 111.77 -21.69
N ASP A 346 30.82 111.78 -21.31
CA ASP A 346 30.20 112.76 -20.41
C ASP A 346 30.10 112.17 -18.99
N LEU A 347 31.10 112.48 -18.16
CA LEU A 347 31.32 111.85 -16.84
C LEU A 347 30.27 112.30 -15.81
N PRO A 348 29.94 111.47 -14.79
CA PRO A 348 29.00 111.85 -13.74
C PRO A 348 29.57 112.99 -12.89
N PRO A 349 28.88 114.13 -12.71
CA PRO A 349 29.39 115.26 -11.90
C PRO A 349 29.59 114.98 -10.40
N ALA A 350 29.17 113.80 -9.93
CA ALA A 350 29.38 113.32 -8.56
C ALA A 350 30.52 112.28 -8.44
N LEU A 351 31.16 111.89 -9.55
CA LEU A 351 32.31 110.99 -9.55
C LEU A 351 33.56 111.73 -9.06
N SER A 352 34.17 111.26 -7.97
CA SER A 352 35.33 111.93 -7.38
C SER A 352 36.65 111.40 -7.92
N SER A 353 37.63 112.29 -8.10
CA SER A 353 38.97 111.99 -8.66
C SER A 353 38.96 111.20 -9.99
N PRO A 354 38.35 111.73 -11.06
CA PRO A 354 38.24 111.01 -12.32
C PRO A 354 39.60 110.82 -13.04
N GLU A 355 39.82 109.62 -13.56
CA GLU A 355 40.98 109.21 -14.38
C GLU A 355 40.52 108.59 -15.71
N ALA A 356 41.41 108.59 -16.72
CA ALA A 356 41.17 108.01 -18.04
C ALA A 356 42.38 107.20 -18.53
N SER A 357 42.14 106.08 -19.23
CA SER A 357 43.19 105.25 -19.84
C SER A 357 43.72 105.83 -21.16
N ASP A 358 44.77 105.20 -21.71
CA ASP A 358 45.21 105.36 -23.10
C ASP A 358 45.44 106.81 -23.56
N ALA A 359 46.02 107.61 -22.67
CA ALA A 359 46.29 109.04 -22.84
C ALA A 359 45.05 109.91 -23.14
N GLY A 360 43.87 109.45 -22.73
CA GLY A 360 42.65 110.26 -22.76
C GLY A 360 42.77 111.53 -21.92
N THR A 361 42.27 112.64 -22.45
CA THR A 361 42.32 113.95 -21.78
C THR A 361 40.98 114.27 -21.15
N ILE A 362 40.98 114.48 -19.83
CA ILE A 362 39.84 114.95 -19.04
C ILE A 362 39.91 116.47 -18.91
N SER A 363 38.80 117.17 -19.15
CA SER A 363 38.71 118.63 -19.10
C SER A 363 37.36 119.08 -18.53
N GLY A 364 37.28 119.15 -17.20
CA GLY A 364 35.99 119.18 -16.49
C GLY A 364 35.36 117.80 -16.53
N ASP A 365 34.03 117.73 -16.58
CA ASP A 365 33.26 116.49 -16.50
C ASP A 365 33.21 115.73 -17.85
N VAL A 366 34.28 115.82 -18.65
CA VAL A 366 34.34 115.27 -20.01
C VAL A 366 35.71 114.64 -20.29
N ALA A 367 35.72 113.37 -20.70
CA ALA A 367 36.92 112.67 -21.19
C ALA A 367 36.92 112.57 -22.73
N THR A 368 38.10 112.57 -23.36
CA THR A 368 38.25 112.54 -24.82
C THR A 368 39.50 111.79 -25.29
N TRP A 369 39.39 111.04 -26.39
CA TRP A 369 40.48 110.29 -27.03
C TRP A 369 40.45 110.45 -28.56
N SER A 370 41.62 110.35 -29.19
CA SER A 370 41.77 110.21 -30.64
C SER A 370 42.47 108.88 -30.93
N LEU A 371 41.72 107.89 -31.42
CA LEU A 371 42.18 106.51 -31.56
C LEU A 371 42.81 106.19 -32.93
N GLY A 372 42.55 107.02 -33.93
CA GLY A 372 43.02 106.79 -35.30
C GLY A 372 42.22 105.69 -36.01
N ASP A 373 42.86 104.93 -36.90
CA ASP A 373 42.17 103.94 -37.72
C ASP A 373 41.93 102.62 -36.93
N LEU A 374 40.67 102.17 -36.90
CA LEU A 374 40.22 100.96 -36.24
C LEU A 374 39.81 99.89 -37.26
N ALA A 375 40.60 98.82 -37.33
CA ALA A 375 40.43 97.75 -38.31
C ALA A 375 39.09 96.99 -38.19
N ALA A 376 38.76 96.26 -39.26
CA ALA A 376 37.66 95.30 -39.32
C ALA A 376 37.54 94.41 -38.08
N GLY A 377 36.35 94.32 -37.47
CA GLY A 377 36.09 93.52 -36.27
C GLY A 377 36.80 93.99 -34.99
N ALA A 378 37.73 94.95 -35.09
CA ALA A 378 38.67 95.28 -34.04
C ALA A 378 38.04 96.18 -32.96
N THR A 379 38.49 95.96 -31.73
CA THR A 379 38.02 96.67 -30.54
C THR A 379 39.14 97.56 -29.99
N ARG A 380 38.76 98.69 -29.40
CA ARG A 380 39.52 99.42 -28.39
C ARG A 380 38.70 99.43 -27.12
N VAL A 381 39.33 99.02 -26.04
CA VAL A 381 38.80 99.16 -24.70
C VAL A 381 39.47 100.40 -24.12
N LEU A 382 38.67 101.34 -23.63
CA LEU A 382 39.12 102.50 -22.86
C LEU A 382 38.46 102.42 -21.49
N THR A 383 39.08 102.97 -20.46
CA THR A 383 38.43 103.10 -19.15
C THR A 383 38.40 104.54 -18.66
N VAL A 384 37.34 104.87 -17.95
CA VAL A 384 37.26 106.04 -17.07
C VAL A 384 36.82 105.59 -15.69
N GLY A 385 37.45 106.10 -14.65
CA GLY A 385 37.19 105.65 -13.29
C GLY A 385 37.36 106.75 -12.26
N GLY A 386 36.95 106.47 -11.03
CA GLY A 386 37.02 107.38 -9.89
C GLY A 386 36.52 106.69 -8.62
N THR A 387 36.13 107.46 -7.62
CA THR A 387 35.53 106.94 -6.37
C THR A 387 34.08 107.37 -6.27
N ALA A 388 33.20 106.39 -6.01
CA ALA A 388 31.76 106.58 -5.88
C ALA A 388 31.40 107.45 -4.66
N PRO A 389 30.26 108.19 -4.69
CA PRO A 389 29.72 108.88 -3.52
C PRO A 389 29.19 107.90 -2.47
N SER A 390 28.67 108.41 -1.35
CA SER A 390 28.06 107.58 -0.29
C SER A 390 26.66 107.04 -0.64
N GLU A 391 25.92 107.74 -1.49
CA GLU A 391 24.59 107.30 -1.94
C GLU A 391 24.25 107.91 -3.31
N GLY A 392 23.17 107.42 -3.93
CA GLY A 392 22.57 108.01 -5.13
C GLY A 392 22.81 107.22 -6.41
N THR A 393 22.83 107.92 -7.54
CA THR A 393 22.88 107.30 -8.86
C THR A 393 23.79 108.11 -9.79
N LEU A 394 24.76 107.43 -10.38
CA LEU A 394 25.68 107.97 -11.36
C LEU A 394 25.21 107.56 -12.76
N VAL A 395 25.14 108.53 -13.68
CA VAL A 395 24.84 108.27 -15.10
C VAL A 395 26.00 108.82 -15.91
N ASP A 396 26.62 107.94 -16.70
CA ASP A 396 27.82 108.21 -17.49
C ASP A 396 27.56 107.82 -18.96
N VAL A 397 28.02 108.60 -19.96
CA VAL A 397 27.57 108.48 -21.36
C VAL A 397 28.69 108.69 -22.40
N ALA A 398 29.07 107.60 -23.08
CA ALA A 398 30.11 107.59 -24.10
C ALA A 398 29.56 107.81 -25.52
N ARG A 399 30.38 108.38 -26.40
CA ARG A 399 30.07 108.71 -27.80
C ARG A 399 31.30 108.50 -28.68
N GLY A 400 31.10 107.98 -29.89
CA GLY A 400 32.14 107.79 -30.89
C GLY A 400 31.83 108.49 -32.22
N SER A 401 32.84 108.61 -33.08
CA SER A 401 32.67 109.00 -34.50
C SER A 401 33.83 108.48 -35.35
N SER A 402 33.58 108.28 -36.66
CA SER A 402 34.52 107.80 -37.67
C SER A 402 34.40 108.65 -38.95
N THR A 403 35.47 108.75 -39.75
CA THR A 403 35.41 109.36 -41.09
C THR A 403 35.09 108.36 -42.21
N THR A 404 35.18 107.05 -41.94
CA THR A 404 34.54 106.04 -42.80
C THR A 404 33.04 106.08 -42.58
N ILE A 405 32.26 105.96 -43.67
CA ILE A 405 30.80 105.90 -43.61
C ILE A 405 30.37 104.73 -42.71
N ASP A 406 29.51 105.06 -41.76
CA ASP A 406 28.84 104.15 -40.85
C ASP A 406 27.35 104.07 -41.25
N PRO A 407 26.74 102.88 -41.41
CA PRO A 407 25.33 102.74 -41.73
C PRO A 407 24.40 102.87 -40.51
N ASP A 408 24.91 102.79 -39.28
CA ASP A 408 24.14 102.86 -38.03
C ASP A 408 24.79 103.83 -37.03
N ASP A 409 24.69 105.12 -37.34
CA ASP A 409 25.17 106.18 -36.46
C ASP A 409 24.48 106.21 -35.08
N THR A 410 23.39 105.47 -34.88
CA THR A 410 22.73 105.37 -33.57
C THR A 410 23.60 104.63 -32.55
N ASN A 411 24.39 103.64 -33.00
CA ASN A 411 25.10 102.73 -32.12
C ASN A 411 26.48 103.24 -31.63
N ASN A 412 26.90 104.44 -32.07
CA ASN A 412 28.01 105.21 -31.50
C ASN A 412 27.65 106.61 -30.98
N ASN A 413 26.58 107.25 -31.46
CA ASN A 413 26.37 108.67 -31.18
C ASN A 413 25.93 108.99 -29.73
N GLY A 414 25.77 107.99 -28.86
CA GLY A 414 25.30 108.13 -27.48
C GLY A 414 23.80 108.38 -27.33
N SER A 415 22.99 107.92 -28.29
CA SER A 415 21.53 107.91 -28.18
C SER A 415 20.97 106.57 -27.70
N LEU A 416 21.64 105.45 -27.97
CA LEU A 416 21.24 104.14 -27.46
C LEU A 416 21.58 103.96 -25.96
N PRO A 417 20.73 103.27 -25.18
CA PRO A 417 21.02 102.93 -23.79
C PRO A 417 22.33 102.16 -23.59
N SER A 418 22.78 101.38 -24.59
CA SER A 418 24.03 100.61 -24.54
C SER A 418 25.30 101.47 -24.49
N ALA A 419 25.21 102.78 -24.77
CA ALA A 419 26.29 103.75 -24.66
C ALA A 419 26.28 104.53 -23.32
N SER A 420 25.32 104.24 -22.45
CA SER A 420 25.13 104.88 -21.15
C SER A 420 25.12 103.82 -20.04
N VAL A 421 25.75 104.11 -18.91
CA VAL A 421 25.66 103.25 -17.71
C VAL A 421 25.02 104.05 -16.59
N THR A 422 24.02 103.45 -15.96
CA THR A 422 23.42 103.94 -14.72
C THR A 422 23.89 103.04 -13.58
N THR A 423 24.71 103.59 -12.67
CA THR A 423 25.23 102.89 -11.49
C THR A 423 24.54 103.40 -10.24
N VAL A 424 23.89 102.53 -9.49
CA VAL A 424 23.28 102.85 -8.19
C VAL A 424 24.31 102.60 -7.08
N VAL A 425 24.53 103.57 -6.19
CA VAL A 425 25.36 103.31 -4.99
C VAL A 425 24.53 102.53 -3.98
N GLN A 426 25.11 101.44 -3.46
CA GLN A 426 24.46 100.51 -2.53
C GLN A 426 25.26 100.37 -1.22
N SER A 427 24.63 99.73 -0.24
CA SER A 427 25.22 99.33 1.05
C SER A 427 25.22 97.81 1.16
N ILE A 428 26.33 97.23 1.60
CA ILE A 428 26.56 95.78 1.65
C ILE A 428 25.62 95.10 2.69
N PRO A 429 24.93 93.98 2.35
CA PRO A 429 24.13 93.20 3.30
C PRO A 429 24.95 92.12 4.06
N ASP A 430 24.37 91.59 5.14
CA ASP A 430 24.94 90.50 5.97
C ASP A 430 24.57 89.09 5.45
N ASN A 431 25.40 88.08 5.76
CA ASN A 431 25.19 86.65 5.41
C ASN A 431 24.08 86.00 6.26
N THR A 432 23.26 85.16 5.63
CA THR A 432 22.13 84.43 6.24
C THR A 432 22.42 82.93 6.30
N ALA A 433 21.90 82.21 7.30
CA ALA A 433 22.07 80.75 7.39
C ALA A 433 21.13 80.01 6.40
N PRO A 434 21.53 78.82 5.90
CA PRO A 434 20.67 78.00 5.06
C PRO A 434 19.53 77.36 5.87
N SER A 435 18.61 76.68 5.17
CA SER A 435 17.48 75.95 5.76
C SER A 435 17.41 74.53 5.20
N VAL A 436 17.47 73.52 6.06
CA VAL A 436 17.50 72.09 5.69
C VAL A 436 16.25 71.38 6.24
N ASN A 437 15.58 70.58 5.40
CA ASN A 437 14.24 70.07 5.72
C ASN A 437 14.26 68.64 6.28
N ASP A 438 13.58 68.43 7.42
CA ASP A 438 13.23 67.11 7.98
C ASP A 438 12.56 66.21 6.91
N GLN A 439 12.86 64.91 6.95
CA GLN A 439 12.34 63.92 5.99
C GLN A 439 11.76 62.68 6.68
N THR A 440 10.82 62.03 5.99
CA THR A 440 10.36 60.68 6.35
C THR A 440 10.29 59.81 5.09
N ILE A 441 10.98 58.66 5.13
CA ILE A 441 11.09 57.70 4.02
C ILE A 441 10.58 56.34 4.47
N VAL A 442 9.84 55.65 3.60
CA VAL A 442 9.31 54.30 3.86
C VAL A 442 10.14 53.25 3.13
N THR A 443 10.50 52.17 3.83
CA THR A 443 11.05 50.93 3.25
C THR A 443 10.47 49.71 3.95
N VAL A 444 10.93 48.50 3.60
CA VAL A 444 10.60 47.25 4.28
C VAL A 444 11.87 46.60 4.86
N THR A 445 11.70 45.66 5.79
CA THR A 445 12.79 44.86 6.37
C THR A 445 13.74 44.30 5.30
N ASP A 446 15.03 44.26 5.61
CA ASP A 446 16.15 43.86 4.73
C ASP A 446 16.33 44.72 3.45
N ARG A 447 15.50 45.75 3.20
CA ARG A 447 15.56 46.55 1.95
C ARG A 447 16.24 47.92 2.17
N PRO A 448 17.43 48.16 1.57
CA PRO A 448 18.05 49.48 1.60
C PRO A 448 17.29 50.50 0.75
N VAL A 449 17.49 51.78 1.05
CA VAL A 449 16.86 52.91 0.34
C VAL A 449 17.89 54.01 0.06
N THR A 450 17.75 54.66 -1.10
CA THR A 450 18.55 55.81 -1.51
C THR A 450 17.65 57.02 -1.72
N ALA A 451 17.99 58.16 -1.12
CA ALA A 451 17.27 59.42 -1.27
C ALA A 451 18.24 60.61 -1.13
N ASN A 452 17.72 61.84 -1.06
CA ASN A 452 18.52 63.07 -0.99
C ASN A 452 17.95 64.00 0.08
N VAL A 453 18.81 64.57 0.93
CA VAL A 453 18.40 65.66 1.84
C VAL A 453 18.23 66.95 1.02
N ASN A 454 17.19 67.72 1.31
CA ASN A 454 16.87 68.95 0.58
C ASN A 454 17.04 70.17 1.50
N GLY A 455 17.91 71.09 1.09
CA GLY A 455 18.05 72.41 1.71
C GLY A 455 18.06 73.52 0.66
N GLU A 456 17.75 74.73 1.09
CA GLU A 456 17.78 75.97 0.29
C GLU A 456 18.51 77.06 1.08
N ASP A 457 19.16 77.98 0.37
CA ASP A 457 19.82 79.16 0.94
C ASP A 457 19.06 80.44 0.57
N ALA A 458 19.06 81.43 1.47
CA ALA A 458 18.47 82.74 1.23
C ALA A 458 19.41 83.66 0.42
N ASP A 459 20.71 83.42 0.50
CA ASP A 459 21.74 84.24 -0.13
C ASP A 459 22.05 83.72 -1.56
N ALA A 460 21.78 84.56 -2.56
CA ALA A 460 21.73 84.14 -3.95
C ALA A 460 23.11 83.73 -4.51
N GLY A 461 23.30 82.42 -4.73
CA GLY A 461 24.51 81.85 -5.35
C GLY A 461 25.41 81.07 -4.39
N GLN A 462 25.00 80.93 -3.11
CA GLN A 462 25.67 80.02 -2.18
C GLN A 462 25.45 78.55 -2.59
N VAL A 463 26.32 77.67 -2.10
CA VAL A 463 26.29 76.21 -2.36
C VAL A 463 26.36 75.47 -1.05
N LEU A 464 25.43 74.52 -0.85
CA LEU A 464 25.38 73.71 0.37
C LEU A 464 26.26 72.48 0.27
N GLU A 465 27.02 72.20 1.33
CA GLU A 465 27.76 70.94 1.55
C GLU A 465 27.14 70.20 2.75
N PHE A 466 26.86 68.90 2.59
CA PHE A 466 26.14 68.07 3.57
C PHE A 466 27.01 66.98 4.22
N ASP A 467 26.88 66.77 5.54
CA ASP A 467 27.61 65.75 6.30
C ASP A 467 26.73 65.06 7.38
N ASP A 468 27.07 63.82 7.77
CA ASP A 468 26.29 63.04 8.74
C ASP A 468 26.68 63.29 10.19
N GLN A 469 25.72 63.77 10.99
CA GLN A 469 25.93 64.23 12.37
C GLN A 469 25.62 63.16 13.42
N SER A 470 24.76 62.20 13.07
CA SER A 470 24.45 61.05 13.94
C SER A 470 24.12 59.82 13.11
N ALA A 471 24.67 58.67 13.51
CA ALA A 471 24.35 57.39 12.87
C ALA A 471 22.96 56.86 13.29
N PRO A 472 22.26 56.14 12.41
CA PRO A 472 21.03 55.43 12.75
C PRO A 472 21.26 54.34 13.82
N SER A 473 20.19 53.98 14.53
CA SER A 473 20.24 53.07 15.68
C SER A 473 20.07 51.58 15.32
N HIS A 474 19.40 51.28 14.20
CA HIS A 474 19.10 49.93 13.73
C HIS A 474 19.40 49.80 12.23
N GLY A 475 20.56 50.32 11.81
CA GLY A 475 21.01 50.32 10.42
C GLY A 475 22.36 51.03 10.26
N SER A 476 22.68 51.39 9.02
CA SER A 476 23.83 52.22 8.67
C SER A 476 23.45 53.19 7.56
N VAL A 477 23.90 54.45 7.66
CA VAL A 477 23.80 55.44 6.59
C VAL A 477 25.19 55.75 6.03
N LEU A 478 25.22 56.14 4.76
CA LEU A 478 26.31 56.87 4.14
C LEU A 478 25.70 58.11 3.48
N VAL A 479 26.10 59.30 3.90
CA VAL A 479 25.73 60.58 3.27
C VAL A 479 26.85 61.03 2.34
N GLN A 480 26.50 61.82 1.34
CA GLN A 480 27.39 62.44 0.37
C GLN A 480 27.25 63.97 0.43
N ALA A 481 28.32 64.69 0.04
CA ALA A 481 28.39 66.15 0.09
C ALA A 481 27.28 66.89 -0.68
N ASP A 482 26.64 66.25 -1.66
CA ASP A 482 25.49 66.75 -2.43
C ASP A 482 24.12 66.47 -1.77
N GLY A 483 24.13 65.95 -0.54
CA GLY A 483 22.94 65.58 0.25
C GLY A 483 22.47 64.14 0.02
N ALA A 484 23.06 63.41 -0.92
CA ALA A 484 22.58 62.09 -1.32
C ALA A 484 22.96 61.04 -0.27
N TYR A 485 22.02 60.16 0.10
CA TYR A 485 22.27 59.14 1.11
C TYR A 485 21.79 57.74 0.74
N LEU A 486 22.53 56.75 1.21
CA LEU A 486 22.18 55.34 1.22
C LEU A 486 21.95 54.90 2.66
N TYR A 487 20.71 54.56 3.02
CA TYR A 487 20.38 53.88 4.27
C TYR A 487 20.22 52.37 4.03
N VAL A 488 20.85 51.57 4.89
CA VAL A 488 20.72 50.11 4.93
C VAL A 488 20.19 49.72 6.32
N PRO A 489 19.00 49.11 6.44
CA PRO A 489 18.50 48.65 7.74
C PRO A 489 19.32 47.47 8.28
N GLU A 490 19.36 47.33 9.60
CA GLU A 490 19.85 46.12 10.25
C GLU A 490 18.98 44.93 9.82
N ARG A 491 19.63 43.78 9.61
CA ARG A 491 18.97 42.59 9.08
C ARG A 491 17.86 42.11 10.02
N GLY A 492 16.64 42.01 9.50
CA GLY A 492 15.46 41.66 10.29
C GLY A 492 14.84 42.79 11.08
N PHE A 493 15.37 44.03 11.07
CA PHE A 493 14.73 45.16 11.75
C PHE A 493 13.40 45.54 11.07
N ALA A 494 12.39 45.81 11.88
CA ALA A 494 11.18 46.54 11.52
C ALA A 494 10.87 47.54 12.64
N GLY A 495 10.50 48.77 12.31
CA GLY A 495 10.36 49.88 13.24
C GLY A 495 10.75 51.23 12.62
N ARG A 496 10.70 52.30 13.40
CA ARG A 496 11.26 53.60 13.01
C ARG A 496 12.73 53.72 13.42
N ASP A 497 13.56 54.21 12.50
CA ASP A 497 14.95 54.57 12.73
C ASP A 497 15.20 56.03 12.34
N ARG A 498 16.25 56.67 12.87
CA ARG A 498 16.54 58.10 12.65
C ARG A 498 18.02 58.41 12.59
N PHE A 499 18.39 59.32 11.69
CA PHE A 499 19.71 59.95 11.63
C PHE A 499 19.55 61.45 11.33
N THR A 500 20.61 62.24 11.57
CA THR A 500 20.60 63.69 11.34
C THR A 500 21.72 64.11 10.40
N VAL A 501 21.42 65.06 9.51
CA VAL A 501 22.34 65.61 8.51
C VAL A 501 22.42 67.12 8.71
N GLU A 502 23.64 67.67 8.71
CA GLU A 502 23.88 69.13 8.68
C GLU A 502 24.20 69.55 7.25
N GLY A 503 23.66 70.70 6.83
CA GLY A 503 24.01 71.37 5.58
C GLY A 503 24.58 72.75 5.89
N CYS A 504 25.80 73.02 5.43
CA CYS A 504 26.49 74.29 5.62
C CYS A 504 26.55 75.09 4.32
N ASP A 505 26.44 76.42 4.41
CA ASP A 505 26.70 77.35 3.31
C ASP A 505 28.19 77.43 2.96
N ASN A 506 28.53 78.26 1.96
CA ASN A 506 29.92 78.60 1.62
C ASN A 506 30.24 80.09 1.89
N GLY A 507 29.57 80.63 2.91
CA GLY A 507 29.54 82.04 3.28
C GLY A 507 30.74 82.49 4.12
N VAL A 508 30.72 83.76 4.54
CA VAL A 508 31.74 84.32 5.44
C VAL A 508 31.08 85.21 6.51
N PRO A 509 30.90 84.72 7.75
CA PRO A 509 31.24 83.37 8.24
C PRO A 509 30.38 82.28 7.61
N VAL A 510 30.89 81.05 7.59
CA VAL A 510 30.08 79.86 7.23
C VAL A 510 29.00 79.63 8.28
N LEU A 511 27.77 79.37 7.83
CA LEU A 511 26.60 79.07 8.66
C LEU A 511 25.96 77.75 8.20
N CYS A 512 25.29 77.04 9.12
CA CYS A 512 24.72 75.72 8.87
C CYS A 512 23.33 75.55 9.53
N ASP A 513 22.55 74.61 9.00
CA ASP A 513 21.29 74.14 9.58
C ASP A 513 21.18 72.60 9.47
N SER A 514 20.31 71.97 10.26
CA SER A 514 20.29 70.51 10.45
C SER A 514 18.91 69.89 10.36
N ALA A 515 18.79 68.80 9.60
CA ALA A 515 17.54 68.04 9.43
C ALA A 515 17.62 66.62 10.03
N THR A 516 16.47 66.12 10.47
CA THR A 516 16.25 64.74 10.89
C THR A 516 15.63 63.94 9.76
N VAL A 517 16.29 62.85 9.36
CA VAL A 517 15.71 61.84 8.45
C VAL A 517 15.15 60.70 9.31
N THR A 518 13.83 60.45 9.20
CA THR A 518 13.17 59.27 9.77
C THR A 518 12.97 58.20 8.71
N ILE A 519 13.39 56.96 8.98
CA ILE A 519 13.09 55.81 8.12
C ILE A 519 12.02 54.95 8.81
N GLU A 520 10.88 54.75 8.16
CA GLU A 520 9.88 53.77 8.58
C GLU A 520 10.16 52.43 7.88
N VAL A 521 10.65 51.44 8.64
CA VAL A 521 10.96 50.10 8.14
C VAL A 521 9.80 49.17 8.47
N TYR A 522 8.93 48.93 7.50
CA TYR A 522 7.76 48.07 7.66
C TYR A 522 8.17 46.58 7.64
N PRO A 523 7.42 45.69 8.31
CA PRO A 523 7.56 44.24 8.13
C PRO A 523 7.37 43.84 6.66
N LEU A 524 8.20 42.91 6.17
CA LEU A 524 8.00 42.26 4.87
C LEU A 524 7.13 41.01 5.09
N VAL A 525 5.87 41.09 4.67
CA VAL A 525 4.85 40.05 4.89
C VAL A 525 4.46 39.44 3.55
N THR A 526 4.37 38.11 3.46
CA THR A 526 4.21 37.41 2.18
C THR A 526 2.98 36.50 2.15
N GLY A 527 2.26 36.50 1.03
CA GLY A 527 1.13 35.60 0.83
C GLY A 527 1.57 34.15 0.64
N LEU A 528 0.75 33.21 1.10
CA LEU A 528 0.96 31.77 0.94
C LEU A 528 -0.19 31.14 0.15
N THR A 529 0.13 30.14 -0.65
CA THR A 529 -0.87 29.23 -1.22
C THR A 529 -0.62 27.84 -0.66
N VAL A 530 -1.63 27.25 -0.02
CA VAL A 530 -1.57 25.90 0.56
C VAL A 530 -2.68 25.02 0.00
N VAL A 531 -2.49 23.70 0.09
CA VAL A 531 -3.50 22.70 -0.27
C VAL A 531 -3.83 21.88 0.97
N THR A 532 -5.11 21.61 1.20
CA THR A 532 -5.58 20.63 2.20
C THR A 532 -6.67 19.74 1.60
N LEU A 533 -6.96 18.63 2.27
CA LEU A 533 -8.08 17.76 1.87
C LEU A 533 -9.39 18.25 2.48
N ARG A 534 -10.51 17.89 1.84
CA ARG A 534 -11.86 18.04 2.38
C ARG A 534 -11.92 17.52 3.82
N ASN A 535 -12.48 18.31 4.72
CA ASN A 535 -12.60 18.04 6.16
C ASN A 535 -11.27 17.94 6.96
N GLU A 536 -10.09 18.12 6.34
CA GLU A 536 -8.79 18.08 7.03
C GLU A 536 -8.23 19.48 7.36
N PRO A 537 -7.95 19.81 8.64
CA PRO A 537 -7.29 21.04 9.02
C PRO A 537 -5.80 21.09 8.62
N VAL A 538 -5.31 22.26 8.24
CA VAL A 538 -3.92 22.48 7.85
C VAL A 538 -3.24 23.57 8.68
N ALA A 539 -1.98 23.32 9.07
CA ALA A 539 -1.13 24.29 9.74
C ALA A 539 -0.35 25.13 8.71
N ILE A 540 -0.38 26.46 8.88
CA ILE A 540 0.11 27.44 7.91
C ILE A 540 1.15 28.35 8.60
N PRO A 541 2.46 28.03 8.48
CA PRO A 541 3.53 28.74 9.17
C PRO A 541 4.01 29.97 8.38
N VAL A 542 3.27 31.08 8.47
CA VAL A 542 3.60 32.36 7.81
C VAL A 542 4.95 32.93 8.26
N SER A 543 5.41 32.62 9.48
CA SER A 543 6.74 32.99 9.99
C SER A 543 7.94 32.37 9.24
N LEU A 544 7.71 31.48 8.27
CA LEU A 544 8.76 31.00 7.36
C LEU A 544 9.00 31.93 6.15
N THR A 545 8.02 32.77 5.80
CA THR A 545 8.10 33.70 4.67
C THR A 545 8.20 35.16 5.09
N ASP A 546 7.65 35.51 6.25
CA ASP A 546 7.66 36.87 6.77
C ASP A 546 9.03 37.27 7.34
N ARG A 547 9.34 38.57 7.30
CA ARG A 547 10.56 39.13 7.90
C ARG A 547 10.29 40.45 8.61
N GLY A 548 10.95 40.59 9.75
CA GLY A 548 10.85 41.75 10.63
C GLY A 548 10.79 41.30 12.08
N THR A 549 11.28 42.13 13.00
CA THR A 549 11.03 42.00 14.43
C THR A 549 9.56 42.34 14.70
N THR A 550 8.69 41.33 14.63
CA THR A 550 7.23 41.47 14.56
C THR A 550 6.46 40.82 15.71
N SER A 551 5.24 41.28 15.92
CA SER A 551 4.25 40.62 16.78
C SER A 551 3.79 39.29 16.18
N ASP A 552 3.11 38.48 16.98
CA ASP A 552 2.29 37.40 16.43
C ASP A 552 1.31 37.97 15.37
N PRO A 553 1.17 37.32 14.20
CA PRO A 553 0.18 37.73 13.20
C PRO A 553 -1.25 37.49 13.69
N VAL A 554 -2.17 38.34 13.23
CA VAL A 554 -3.59 38.34 13.58
C VAL A 554 -4.42 38.33 12.30
N VAL A 555 -5.47 37.52 12.24
CA VAL A 555 -6.44 37.53 11.12
C VAL A 555 -7.18 38.88 11.11
N VAL A 556 -7.28 39.49 9.94
CA VAL A 556 -8.03 40.75 9.71
C VAL A 556 -9.22 40.57 8.76
N GLU A 557 -9.25 39.47 8.00
CA GLU A 557 -10.35 39.05 7.14
C GLU A 557 -10.44 37.52 7.22
N GLU A 558 -11.53 37.00 7.80
CA GLU A 558 -11.79 35.56 7.96
C GLU A 558 -12.18 34.92 6.62
N PRO A 559 -11.92 33.62 6.42
CA PRO A 559 -12.31 32.91 5.20
C PRO A 559 -13.82 32.71 5.05
N ALA A 560 -14.25 32.34 3.85
CA ALA A 560 -15.65 32.29 3.46
C ALA A 560 -16.27 30.87 3.51
N SER A 561 -15.46 29.83 3.64
CA SER A 561 -15.89 28.42 3.67
C SER A 561 -15.00 27.57 4.58
N GLY A 562 -14.67 28.14 5.74
CA GLY A 562 -13.84 27.54 6.77
C GLY A 562 -13.64 28.48 7.94
N THR A 563 -12.69 28.14 8.82
CA THR A 563 -12.33 28.93 10.01
C THR A 563 -10.82 28.95 10.21
N VAL A 564 -10.28 30.08 10.66
CA VAL A 564 -8.87 30.21 11.04
C VAL A 564 -8.73 30.39 12.55
N THR A 565 -7.73 29.74 13.14
CA THR A 565 -7.35 29.90 14.54
C THR A 565 -5.83 29.97 14.68
N GLY A 566 -5.32 30.41 15.84
CA GLY A 566 -3.88 30.49 16.10
C GLY A 566 -3.30 31.87 15.84
N GLY A 567 -2.18 31.93 15.10
CA GLY A 567 -1.34 33.12 14.91
C GLY A 567 -0.14 33.18 15.86
N GLN A 568 -0.25 32.58 17.05
CA GLN A 568 0.84 32.46 18.03
C GLN A 568 2.07 31.74 17.44
N GLY A 569 3.26 32.36 17.51
CA GLY A 569 4.49 31.86 16.89
C GLY A 569 4.52 31.97 15.36
N GLY A 570 3.57 32.69 14.76
CA GLY A 570 3.42 32.82 13.31
C GLY A 570 2.90 31.57 12.61
N VAL A 571 2.08 30.77 13.30
CA VAL A 571 1.39 29.60 12.71
C VAL A 571 -0.13 29.76 12.86
N PHE A 572 -0.83 29.78 11.73
CA PHE A 572 -2.29 29.67 11.68
C PHE A 572 -2.72 28.21 11.50
N PHE A 573 -3.92 27.87 11.92
CA PHE A 573 -4.60 26.61 11.65
C PHE A 573 -5.90 26.93 10.92
N TYR A 574 -5.97 26.57 9.64
CA TYR A 574 -7.20 26.63 8.84
C TYR A 574 -7.92 25.29 8.91
N ALA A 575 -9.22 25.30 9.20
CA ALA A 575 -10.09 24.14 9.07
C ALA A 575 -11.20 24.48 8.05
N PRO A 576 -11.37 23.70 6.96
CA PRO A 576 -12.46 23.92 6.01
C PRO A 576 -13.82 23.64 6.65
N ASP A 577 -14.86 24.28 6.13
CA ASP A 577 -16.24 23.94 6.47
C ASP A 577 -16.57 22.50 6.04
N GLN A 578 -17.55 21.90 6.71
CA GLN A 578 -17.89 20.50 6.47
C GLN A 578 -18.30 20.28 5.00
N ASP A 579 -17.59 19.34 4.39
CA ASP A 579 -17.72 18.87 3.02
C ASP A 579 -17.41 19.93 1.93
N PHE A 580 -16.81 21.06 2.31
CA PHE A 580 -16.31 22.07 1.36
C PHE A 580 -15.18 21.53 0.48
N VAL A 581 -15.23 21.89 -0.81
CA VAL A 581 -14.21 21.63 -1.83
C VAL A 581 -14.18 22.86 -2.75
N GLY A 582 -13.01 23.47 -2.92
CA GLY A 582 -12.89 24.72 -3.66
C GLY A 582 -11.61 25.51 -3.32
N THR A 583 -11.67 26.81 -3.56
CA THR A 583 -10.64 27.76 -3.11
C THR A 583 -11.27 28.67 -2.07
N ASP A 584 -10.56 28.91 -0.98
CA ASP A 584 -10.92 29.83 0.08
C ASP A 584 -9.72 30.74 0.38
N GLU A 585 -9.92 31.89 1.01
CA GLU A 585 -8.85 32.82 1.31
C GLU A 585 -9.08 33.64 2.58
N PHE A 586 -8.01 33.92 3.33
CA PHE A 586 -8.06 34.78 4.52
C PHE A 586 -6.90 35.77 4.52
N ARG A 587 -7.08 36.92 5.18
CA ARG A 587 -6.06 37.97 5.26
C ARG A 587 -5.55 38.10 6.69
N TYR A 588 -4.24 38.22 6.85
CA TYR A 588 -3.60 38.45 8.14
C TYR A 588 -2.72 39.69 8.14
N ARG A 589 -2.48 40.23 9.33
CA ARG A 589 -1.63 41.38 9.61
C ARG A 589 -0.58 41.02 10.64
N THR A 590 0.64 41.53 10.48
CA THR A 590 1.65 41.57 11.54
C THR A 590 2.34 42.93 11.59
N CYS A 591 2.72 43.37 12.79
CA CYS A 591 3.22 44.72 13.06
C CYS A 591 4.58 44.67 13.77
N SER A 592 5.40 45.71 13.68
CA SER A 592 6.66 45.77 14.41
C SER A 592 6.47 45.69 15.94
N VAL A 593 7.37 44.99 16.64
CA VAL A 593 7.43 45.00 18.11
C VAL A 593 7.98 46.30 18.69
N THR A 594 8.73 47.06 17.91
CA THR A 594 9.35 48.33 18.33
C THR A 594 8.48 49.53 17.96
N ASP A 595 7.67 49.42 16.90
CA ASP A 595 6.74 50.46 16.46
C ASP A 595 5.41 49.84 15.97
N PRO A 596 4.42 49.62 16.86
CA PRO A 596 3.19 48.88 16.53
C PRO A 596 2.28 49.51 15.47
N ASP A 597 2.50 50.77 15.08
CA ASP A 597 1.76 51.42 13.99
C ASP A 597 2.27 50.95 12.60
N LEU A 598 3.49 50.38 12.52
CA LEU A 598 4.08 49.89 11.28
C LEU A 598 3.71 48.42 11.04
N CYS A 599 2.62 48.21 10.31
CA CYS A 599 2.08 46.90 10.00
C CYS A 599 2.18 46.52 8.51
N GLY A 600 2.49 45.26 8.23
CA GLY A 600 2.33 44.64 6.91
C GLY A 600 1.18 43.63 6.93
N GLU A 601 0.59 43.37 5.76
CA GLU A 601 -0.55 42.45 5.60
C GLU A 601 -0.37 41.57 4.36
N ALA A 602 -0.89 40.34 4.42
CA ALA A 602 -0.90 39.43 3.28
C ALA A 602 -2.12 38.50 3.30
N THR A 603 -2.44 37.94 2.12
CA THR A 603 -3.50 36.95 1.93
C THR A 603 -2.91 35.53 1.89
N VAL A 604 -3.59 34.60 2.54
CA VAL A 604 -3.35 33.16 2.42
C VAL A 604 -4.51 32.56 1.62
N THR A 605 -4.18 31.85 0.54
CA THR A 605 -5.13 31.11 -0.29
C THR A 605 -5.04 29.62 0.05
N VAL A 606 -6.18 28.99 0.32
CA VAL A 606 -6.29 27.56 0.62
C VAL A 606 -7.08 26.87 -0.48
N HIS A 607 -6.47 25.92 -1.18
CA HIS A 607 -7.19 25.01 -2.07
C HIS A 607 -7.60 23.76 -1.28
N VAL A 608 -8.90 23.59 -1.07
CA VAL A 608 -9.49 22.43 -0.40
C VAL A 608 -9.91 21.45 -1.49
N VAL A 609 -9.19 20.33 -1.62
CA VAL A 609 -9.42 19.33 -2.67
C VAL A 609 -10.05 18.06 -2.09
N ARG A 610 -10.73 17.25 -2.91
CA ARG A 610 -11.08 15.89 -2.48
C ARG A 610 -9.81 15.06 -2.27
N PRO A 611 -9.82 14.07 -1.36
CA PRO A 611 -8.87 12.97 -1.41
C PRO A 611 -8.82 12.38 -2.84
N PRO A 612 -7.65 11.97 -3.37
CA PRO A 612 -7.59 11.34 -4.68
C PRO A 612 -8.30 9.99 -4.66
N ASN A 613 -9.18 9.69 -5.62
CA ASN A 613 -9.69 8.32 -5.80
C ASN A 613 -8.55 7.42 -6.30
N ASN A 614 -8.35 6.26 -5.69
CA ASN A 614 -7.30 5.28 -6.03
C ASN A 614 -7.96 3.94 -6.41
N PRO A 615 -7.45 3.22 -7.43
CA PRO A 615 -7.97 1.90 -7.74
C PRO A 615 -7.70 0.92 -6.59
N PRO A 616 -8.60 -0.02 -6.31
CA PRO A 616 -8.34 -1.11 -5.38
C PRO A 616 -7.19 -1.97 -5.92
N VAL A 617 -6.41 -2.57 -5.04
CA VAL A 617 -5.32 -3.49 -5.43
C VAL A 617 -5.82 -4.93 -5.26
N LEU A 618 -5.86 -5.68 -6.36
CA LEU A 618 -6.12 -7.11 -6.35
C LEU A 618 -4.81 -7.89 -6.48
N THR A 619 -4.80 -9.17 -6.10
CA THR A 619 -3.58 -10.00 -6.15
C THR A 619 -3.83 -11.33 -6.85
N ASP A 620 -3.04 -11.64 -7.88
CA ASP A 620 -2.97 -12.94 -8.53
C ASP A 620 -2.82 -14.07 -7.50
N ILE A 621 -3.60 -15.14 -7.67
CA ILE A 621 -3.60 -16.29 -6.75
C ILE A 621 -3.50 -17.61 -7.51
N ALA A 622 -2.58 -18.46 -7.09
CA ALA A 622 -2.44 -19.83 -7.57
C ALA A 622 -3.07 -20.80 -6.57
N VAL A 623 -4.04 -21.59 -7.04
CA VAL A 623 -4.67 -22.68 -6.27
C VAL A 623 -4.47 -24.02 -6.97
N ALA A 624 -4.65 -25.11 -6.23
CA ALA A 624 -4.60 -26.45 -6.77
C ALA A 624 -5.76 -27.30 -6.23
N THR A 625 -6.26 -28.18 -7.07
CA THR A 625 -7.29 -29.17 -6.77
C THR A 625 -6.99 -30.45 -7.55
N ASP A 626 -7.75 -31.50 -7.30
CA ASP A 626 -7.67 -32.75 -8.04
C ASP A 626 -8.86 -32.85 -9.02
N ALA A 627 -8.79 -33.74 -10.00
CA ALA A 627 -9.78 -33.84 -11.07
C ALA A 627 -11.20 -34.02 -10.52
N GLU A 628 -12.15 -33.32 -11.14
CA GLU A 628 -13.59 -33.33 -10.77
C GLU A 628 -13.88 -32.88 -9.32
N SER A 629 -12.88 -32.36 -8.61
CA SER A 629 -13.01 -31.79 -7.26
C SER A 629 -13.05 -30.26 -7.33
N ALA A 630 -14.16 -29.67 -6.92
CA ALA A 630 -14.30 -28.22 -6.84
C ALA A 630 -13.46 -27.63 -5.70
N ILE A 631 -12.93 -26.42 -5.91
CA ILE A 631 -12.12 -25.67 -4.95
C ILE A 631 -12.72 -24.28 -4.69
N GLU A 632 -12.72 -23.88 -3.43
CA GLU A 632 -13.15 -22.56 -2.98
C GLU A 632 -11.93 -21.74 -2.54
N GLY A 633 -12.00 -20.42 -2.76
CA GLY A 633 -10.91 -19.50 -2.44
C GLY A 633 -11.38 -18.06 -2.34
N ARG A 634 -10.42 -17.14 -2.24
CA ARG A 634 -10.66 -15.70 -2.25
C ARG A 634 -9.50 -15.00 -2.93
N VAL A 635 -9.80 -14.08 -3.84
CA VAL A 635 -8.81 -13.14 -4.37
C VAL A 635 -8.56 -12.07 -3.30
N PRO A 636 -7.31 -11.83 -2.86
CA PRO A 636 -7.01 -10.73 -1.95
C PRO A 636 -7.37 -9.40 -2.61
N VAL A 637 -8.11 -8.57 -1.87
CA VAL A 637 -8.47 -7.21 -2.23
C VAL A 637 -7.92 -6.30 -1.13
N PHE A 638 -7.24 -5.22 -1.51
CA PHE A 638 -6.81 -4.16 -0.62
C PHE A 638 -7.31 -2.82 -1.16
N GLU A 639 -8.15 -2.15 -0.39
CA GLU A 639 -8.56 -0.77 -0.63
C GLU A 639 -7.67 0.17 0.19
N VAL A 640 -7.25 1.29 -0.41
CA VAL A 640 -6.47 2.34 0.24
C VAL A 640 -7.33 3.54 0.62
N ASP A 641 -8.45 3.76 -0.07
CA ASP A 641 -9.36 4.87 0.20
C ASP A 641 -10.39 4.52 1.29
N ASP A 642 -10.14 5.07 2.48
CA ASP A 642 -10.85 4.70 3.71
C ASP A 642 -12.36 4.96 3.62
N GLY A 643 -13.17 3.91 3.81
CA GLY A 643 -14.63 3.95 3.73
C GLY A 643 -15.24 3.60 2.35
N GLN A 644 -14.45 3.39 1.31
CA GLN A 644 -14.96 2.88 0.02
C GLN A 644 -15.26 1.36 0.07
N THR A 645 -16.07 0.87 -0.87
CA THR A 645 -16.42 -0.57 -0.96
C THR A 645 -16.13 -1.14 -2.34
N VAL A 646 -15.15 -2.04 -2.42
CA VAL A 646 -14.81 -2.75 -3.66
C VAL A 646 -15.89 -3.80 -4.00
N THR A 647 -16.32 -3.84 -5.26
CA THR A 647 -17.15 -4.91 -5.82
C THR A 647 -16.33 -5.75 -6.80
N VAL A 648 -16.14 -7.03 -6.49
CA VAL A 648 -15.44 -7.99 -7.37
C VAL A 648 -16.42 -8.71 -8.29
N THR A 649 -16.01 -8.92 -9.55
CA THR A 649 -16.79 -9.57 -10.61
C THR A 649 -15.92 -10.53 -11.43
N LEU A 650 -16.52 -11.57 -12.01
CA LEU A 650 -15.83 -12.44 -12.97
C LEU A 650 -15.71 -11.74 -14.33
N LEU A 651 -14.49 -11.38 -14.74
CA LEU A 651 -14.22 -10.64 -15.97
C LEU A 651 -14.03 -11.57 -17.17
N SER A 652 -13.29 -12.67 -17.00
CA SER A 652 -13.19 -13.75 -17.99
C SER A 652 -13.36 -15.11 -17.31
N PRO A 653 -14.25 -15.99 -17.81
CA PRO A 653 -14.43 -17.33 -17.26
C PRO A 653 -13.29 -18.27 -17.70
N PRO A 654 -13.09 -19.40 -16.98
CA PRO A 654 -12.24 -20.50 -17.45
C PRO A 654 -12.81 -21.14 -18.73
N ALA A 655 -11.96 -21.87 -19.47
CA ALA A 655 -12.33 -22.53 -20.73
C ALA A 655 -12.67 -24.03 -20.58
N LEU A 656 -12.14 -24.70 -19.55
CA LEU A 656 -12.22 -26.14 -19.25
C LEU A 656 -12.72 -26.39 -17.81
N GLY A 657 -13.58 -25.49 -17.32
CA GLY A 657 -14.25 -25.59 -16.03
C GLY A 657 -15.36 -24.56 -15.91
N THR A 658 -15.85 -24.33 -14.69
CA THR A 658 -16.73 -23.21 -14.37
C THR A 658 -16.21 -22.46 -13.14
N ALA A 659 -16.40 -21.15 -13.13
CA ALA A 659 -16.08 -20.30 -11.98
C ALA A 659 -17.28 -19.42 -11.62
N SER A 660 -17.52 -19.25 -10.32
CA SER A 660 -18.45 -18.26 -9.77
C SER A 660 -17.71 -17.39 -8.76
N VAL A 661 -17.95 -16.08 -8.80
CA VAL A 661 -17.25 -15.08 -7.98
C VAL A 661 -18.30 -14.18 -7.32
N GLU A 662 -18.19 -14.04 -6.00
CA GLU A 662 -19.03 -13.16 -5.18
C GLU A 662 -18.43 -11.75 -5.10
N ALA A 663 -19.27 -10.77 -4.75
CA ALA A 663 -18.89 -9.35 -4.72
C ALA A 663 -17.72 -9.03 -3.77
N ASP A 664 -17.44 -9.88 -2.79
CA ASP A 664 -16.35 -9.74 -1.80
C ASP A 664 -15.04 -10.44 -2.21
N GLY A 665 -14.96 -10.93 -3.45
CA GLY A 665 -13.79 -11.62 -4.00
C GLY A 665 -13.68 -13.09 -3.61
N ALA A 666 -14.65 -13.66 -2.87
CA ALA A 666 -14.75 -15.10 -2.72
C ALA A 666 -15.07 -15.77 -4.07
N PHE A 667 -14.49 -16.93 -4.33
CA PHE A 667 -14.74 -17.68 -5.56
C PHE A 667 -14.88 -19.18 -5.32
N ARG A 668 -15.56 -19.85 -6.25
CA ARG A 668 -15.60 -21.31 -6.38
C ARG A 668 -15.29 -21.68 -7.82
N TYR A 669 -14.36 -22.60 -8.03
CA TYR A 669 -14.02 -23.19 -9.33
C TYR A 669 -14.34 -24.69 -9.32
N GLU A 670 -14.91 -25.18 -10.41
CA GLU A 670 -15.21 -26.60 -10.64
C GLU A 670 -14.58 -27.02 -11.98
N PRO A 671 -13.61 -27.95 -11.98
CA PRO A 671 -13.02 -28.48 -13.23
C PRO A 671 -14.08 -29.15 -14.10
N ALA A 672 -13.92 -29.11 -15.43
CA ALA A 672 -14.73 -29.95 -16.30
C ALA A 672 -14.40 -31.45 -16.08
N ALA A 673 -15.39 -32.32 -16.28
CA ALA A 673 -15.20 -33.76 -16.23
C ALA A 673 -14.10 -34.20 -17.21
N GLY A 674 -13.19 -35.04 -16.74
CA GLY A 674 -12.01 -35.46 -17.50
C GLY A 674 -10.93 -34.39 -17.74
N PHE A 675 -10.95 -33.22 -17.10
CA PHE A 675 -9.85 -32.25 -17.19
C PHE A 675 -8.76 -32.49 -16.13
N SER A 676 -7.49 -32.46 -16.56
CA SER A 676 -6.32 -32.25 -15.71
C SER A 676 -5.34 -31.32 -16.42
N GLY A 677 -4.65 -30.44 -15.69
CA GLY A 677 -3.72 -29.46 -16.26
C GLY A 677 -3.58 -28.17 -15.46
N ARG A 678 -3.31 -27.08 -16.18
CA ARG A 678 -3.36 -25.70 -15.66
C ARG A 678 -4.34 -24.88 -16.47
N GLU A 679 -5.08 -24.02 -15.77
CA GLU A 679 -6.05 -23.10 -16.34
C GLU A 679 -6.04 -21.78 -15.54
N SER A 680 -6.58 -20.71 -16.11
CA SER A 680 -6.86 -19.49 -15.37
C SER A 680 -8.21 -18.86 -15.73
N PHE A 681 -8.68 -18.00 -14.84
CA PHE A 681 -9.80 -17.08 -15.06
C PHE A 681 -9.46 -15.73 -14.44
N THR A 682 -10.00 -14.62 -14.97
CA THR A 682 -9.72 -13.29 -14.43
C THR A 682 -10.93 -12.68 -13.74
N VAL A 683 -10.67 -11.98 -12.65
CA VAL A 683 -11.65 -11.17 -11.92
C VAL A 683 -11.29 -9.69 -12.01
N ARG A 684 -12.30 -8.84 -11.89
CA ARG A 684 -12.15 -7.38 -11.78
C ARG A 684 -12.76 -6.90 -10.48
N GLY A 685 -11.99 -6.21 -9.66
CA GLY A 685 -12.49 -5.41 -8.55
C GLY A 685 -12.58 -3.95 -8.97
N CYS A 686 -13.72 -3.30 -8.71
CA CYS A 686 -13.88 -1.86 -8.87
C CYS A 686 -14.29 -1.22 -7.54
N ASP A 687 -13.79 -0.02 -7.25
CA ASP A 687 -14.24 0.80 -6.12
C ASP A 687 -15.70 1.27 -6.29
N VAL A 688 -16.16 2.16 -5.39
CA VAL A 688 -17.35 2.98 -5.60
C VAL A 688 -17.03 4.46 -5.41
N GLY A 689 -16.21 5.00 -6.32
CA GLY A 689 -15.69 6.37 -6.35
C GLY A 689 -16.60 7.40 -5.68
N ALA A 690 -16.08 7.99 -4.60
CA ALA A 690 -16.87 8.81 -3.69
C ALA A 690 -17.46 10.07 -4.36
N ASP A 691 -18.69 10.42 -3.95
CA ASP A 691 -19.37 11.68 -4.27
C ASP A 691 -19.43 12.09 -5.77
N GLY A 692 -19.32 11.11 -6.68
CA GLY A 692 -19.42 11.30 -8.13
C GLY A 692 -18.08 11.34 -8.88
N ASP A 693 -16.97 10.95 -8.25
CA ASP A 693 -15.75 10.60 -8.97
C ASP A 693 -15.91 9.30 -9.78
N GLU A 694 -15.06 9.10 -10.79
CA GLU A 694 -15.14 7.94 -11.69
C GLU A 694 -14.61 6.68 -11.00
N SER A 695 -15.37 5.59 -11.09
CA SER A 695 -15.00 4.32 -10.46
C SER A 695 -13.78 3.70 -11.13
N LEU A 696 -12.76 3.38 -10.34
CA LEU A 696 -11.52 2.79 -10.80
C LEU A 696 -11.49 1.29 -10.47
N CYS A 697 -10.74 0.53 -11.27
CA CYS A 697 -10.74 -0.93 -11.19
C CYS A 697 -9.34 -1.51 -11.39
N ASP A 698 -9.12 -2.70 -10.83
CA ASP A 698 -7.95 -3.55 -11.03
C ASP A 698 -8.36 -5.00 -11.33
N ASP A 699 -7.49 -5.73 -12.04
CA ASP A 699 -7.72 -7.08 -12.55
C ASP A 699 -6.73 -8.08 -11.94
N ALA A 700 -7.22 -9.22 -11.47
CA ALA A 700 -6.37 -10.32 -11.00
C ALA A 700 -6.71 -11.66 -11.67
N THR A 701 -5.68 -12.49 -11.82
CA THR A 701 -5.73 -13.82 -12.41
C THR A 701 -5.75 -14.88 -11.33
N VAL A 702 -6.81 -15.69 -11.30
CA VAL A 702 -6.83 -16.94 -10.54
C VAL A 702 -6.27 -18.04 -11.44
N THR A 703 -5.15 -18.63 -11.07
CA THR A 703 -4.56 -19.79 -11.77
C THR A 703 -4.88 -21.06 -11.00
N VAL A 704 -5.57 -22.01 -11.64
CA VAL A 704 -5.91 -23.31 -11.06
C VAL A 704 -4.99 -24.39 -11.65
N THR A 705 -4.49 -25.27 -10.79
CA THR A 705 -3.76 -26.49 -11.19
C THR A 705 -4.60 -27.71 -10.81
N VAL A 706 -5.09 -28.46 -11.80
CA VAL A 706 -5.97 -29.63 -11.62
C VAL A 706 -5.16 -30.91 -11.83
N ARG A 707 -4.88 -31.66 -10.76
CA ARG A 707 -4.19 -32.97 -10.86
C ARG A 707 -5.10 -34.05 -11.44
N PRO A 708 -4.57 -35.02 -12.20
CA PRO A 708 -5.30 -36.27 -12.43
C PRO A 708 -5.44 -37.05 -11.12
N VAL A 709 -6.37 -38.01 -11.06
CA VAL A 709 -6.52 -38.92 -9.92
C VAL A 709 -6.38 -40.35 -10.43
N ALA A 710 -5.31 -41.03 -10.01
CA ALA A 710 -5.12 -42.46 -10.22
C ALA A 710 -5.93 -43.26 -9.18
N VAL A 711 -6.47 -44.43 -9.55
CA VAL A 711 -7.33 -45.23 -8.67
C VAL A 711 -6.92 -46.71 -8.66
N ASP A 712 -6.75 -47.31 -7.47
CA ASP A 712 -6.28 -48.69 -7.32
C ASP A 712 -7.13 -49.72 -8.11
N ASP A 713 -6.43 -50.62 -8.80
CA ASP A 713 -6.98 -51.66 -9.68
C ASP A 713 -6.88 -53.07 -9.09
N ALA A 714 -7.61 -54.00 -9.72
CA ALA A 714 -7.41 -55.42 -9.49
C ALA A 714 -7.60 -56.27 -10.75
N VAL A 715 -6.73 -57.28 -10.94
CA VAL A 715 -6.80 -58.23 -12.05
C VAL A 715 -6.54 -59.67 -11.59
N ALA A 716 -7.28 -60.62 -12.17
CA ALA A 716 -7.04 -62.05 -11.99
C ALA A 716 -6.48 -62.66 -13.29
N VAL A 717 -5.51 -63.55 -13.16
CA VAL A 717 -4.79 -64.16 -14.30
C VAL A 717 -4.59 -65.66 -14.05
N VAL A 718 -4.50 -66.44 -15.13
CA VAL A 718 -4.21 -67.89 -15.04
C VAL A 718 -2.70 -68.11 -15.14
N GLN A 719 -2.17 -69.04 -14.34
CA GLN A 719 -0.82 -69.57 -14.36
C GLN A 719 -0.33 -69.84 -15.79
N ASP A 720 0.87 -69.37 -16.11
CA ASP A 720 1.50 -69.43 -17.43
C ASP A 720 0.71 -68.72 -18.56
N GLN A 721 -0.22 -67.80 -18.23
CA GLN A 721 -0.93 -66.94 -19.18
C GLN A 721 -0.76 -65.45 -18.85
N THR A 722 -0.84 -64.60 -19.87
CA THR A 722 -0.83 -63.13 -19.73
C THR A 722 -2.26 -62.62 -19.48
N ALA A 723 -2.44 -61.71 -18.53
CA ALA A 723 -3.63 -60.87 -18.42
C ALA A 723 -3.34 -59.44 -18.87
N SER A 724 -4.39 -58.68 -19.17
CA SER A 724 -4.36 -57.25 -19.44
C SER A 724 -5.50 -56.58 -18.67
N VAL A 725 -5.23 -55.42 -18.08
CA VAL A 725 -6.20 -54.60 -17.32
C VAL A 725 -6.06 -53.14 -17.74
N ASP A 726 -7.18 -52.47 -18.02
CA ASP A 726 -7.21 -51.04 -18.39
C ASP A 726 -7.21 -50.17 -17.12
N VAL A 727 -6.01 -49.77 -16.70
CA VAL A 727 -5.75 -49.03 -15.46
C VAL A 727 -6.18 -47.57 -15.50
N ARG A 728 -6.79 -47.13 -16.62
CA ARG A 728 -7.35 -45.78 -16.77
C ARG A 728 -8.87 -45.77 -16.84
N SER A 729 -9.51 -46.92 -16.65
CA SER A 729 -10.96 -47.09 -16.76
C SER A 729 -11.74 -46.56 -15.54
N ASN A 730 -11.02 -46.27 -14.46
CA ASN A 730 -11.42 -45.78 -13.14
C ASN A 730 -10.78 -44.41 -12.79
N ASP A 731 -9.65 -44.07 -13.40
CA ASP A 731 -8.93 -42.79 -13.25
C ASP A 731 -9.75 -41.56 -13.66
N LEU A 732 -9.47 -40.41 -13.03
CA LEU A 732 -10.10 -39.11 -13.34
C LEU A 732 -9.11 -38.11 -13.93
N GLY A 733 -9.62 -37.20 -14.78
CA GLY A 733 -8.84 -36.12 -15.40
C GLY A 733 -8.19 -36.46 -16.74
N SER A 734 -8.67 -37.52 -17.42
CA SER A 734 -8.20 -38.02 -18.73
C SER A 734 -6.66 -38.07 -18.87
N PRO A 735 -5.97 -38.86 -18.03
CA PRO A 735 -4.52 -38.73 -17.91
C PRO A 735 -3.76 -39.45 -19.05
N SER A 736 -2.43 -39.39 -18.98
CA SER A 736 -1.49 -39.92 -19.98
C SER A 736 -1.59 -41.44 -20.22
N GLU A 737 -0.73 -41.98 -21.08
CA GLU A 737 -0.36 -43.40 -20.99
C GLU A 737 0.26 -43.67 -19.61
N PRO A 738 0.00 -44.85 -18.98
CA PRO A 738 0.53 -45.17 -17.66
C PRO A 738 2.00 -45.58 -17.72
N VAL A 739 2.76 -45.23 -16.70
CA VAL A 739 4.17 -45.61 -16.52
C VAL A 739 4.27 -46.50 -15.28
N ILE A 740 4.86 -47.70 -15.40
CA ILE A 740 5.14 -48.54 -14.23
C ILE A 740 6.29 -47.89 -13.44
N VAL A 741 6.04 -47.56 -12.17
CA VAL A 741 7.02 -46.97 -11.25
C VAL A 741 7.58 -48.00 -10.27
N THR A 742 6.79 -49.03 -9.93
CA THR A 742 7.24 -50.19 -9.13
C THR A 742 6.83 -51.48 -9.85
N ASP A 743 7.81 -52.24 -10.32
CA ASP A 743 7.61 -53.56 -10.94
C ASP A 743 7.05 -54.62 -9.95
N PRO A 744 6.32 -55.65 -10.43
CA PRO A 744 5.81 -56.74 -9.61
C PRO A 744 6.90 -57.73 -9.15
N ASP A 745 6.68 -58.39 -8.01
CA ASP A 745 7.68 -59.25 -7.34
C ASP A 745 7.77 -60.68 -7.93
N ASN A 746 6.73 -61.17 -8.63
CA ASN A 746 6.58 -62.57 -9.06
C ASN A 746 6.10 -62.70 -10.52
N GLY A 747 6.46 -61.74 -11.37
CA GLY A 747 6.11 -61.74 -12.79
C GLY A 747 6.76 -60.60 -13.56
N THR A 748 6.24 -60.34 -14.75
CA THR A 748 6.66 -59.23 -15.61
C THR A 748 5.45 -58.43 -16.07
N ALA A 749 5.55 -57.11 -15.99
CA ALA A 749 4.51 -56.19 -16.42
C ALA A 749 5.00 -55.27 -17.54
N VAL A 750 4.08 -54.87 -18.42
CA VAL A 750 4.32 -53.93 -19.52
C VAL A 750 3.11 -53.01 -19.65
N ALA A 751 3.31 -51.71 -19.50
CA ALA A 751 2.31 -50.71 -19.86
C ALA A 751 2.18 -50.64 -21.40
N ASN A 752 0.96 -50.65 -21.91
CA ASN A 752 0.64 -50.60 -23.33
C ASN A 752 0.07 -49.22 -23.70
N ALA A 753 0.32 -48.77 -24.93
CA ALA A 753 -0.13 -47.46 -25.44
C ALA A 753 -1.67 -47.33 -25.59
N ASP A 754 -2.45 -48.39 -25.38
CA ASP A 754 -3.92 -48.29 -25.26
C ASP A 754 -4.39 -47.86 -23.86
N GLY A 755 -3.50 -47.87 -22.87
CA GLY A 755 -3.80 -47.58 -21.47
C GLY A 755 -3.82 -48.80 -20.56
N SER A 756 -3.75 -50.01 -21.11
CA SER A 756 -3.74 -51.22 -20.31
C SER A 756 -2.34 -51.59 -19.80
N VAL A 757 -2.27 -52.31 -18.67
CA VAL A 757 -1.05 -53.01 -18.24
C VAL A 757 -1.20 -54.50 -18.53
N SER A 758 -0.28 -55.04 -19.34
CA SER A 758 -0.12 -56.47 -19.58
C SER A 758 0.74 -57.08 -18.47
N TYR A 759 0.24 -58.06 -17.73
CA TYR A 759 0.99 -58.81 -16.72
C TYR A 759 1.09 -60.28 -17.08
N THR A 760 2.29 -60.85 -17.01
CA THR A 760 2.55 -62.29 -17.12
C THR A 760 3.25 -62.78 -15.85
N PRO A 761 2.69 -63.73 -15.09
CA PRO A 761 3.33 -64.27 -13.89
C PRO A 761 4.58 -65.09 -14.24
N ASP A 762 5.47 -65.25 -13.28
CA ASP A 762 6.58 -66.19 -13.38
C ASP A 762 6.09 -67.62 -13.61
N ALA A 763 6.87 -68.41 -14.36
CA ALA A 763 6.47 -69.75 -14.80
C ALA A 763 6.14 -70.67 -13.60
N GLY A 764 4.88 -71.13 -13.55
CA GLY A 764 4.34 -71.94 -12.48
C GLY A 764 3.90 -71.18 -11.22
N TYR A 765 4.00 -69.85 -11.16
CA TYR A 765 3.59 -69.07 -9.99
C TYR A 765 2.06 -69.09 -9.77
N VAL A 766 1.64 -69.11 -8.51
CA VAL A 766 0.24 -69.05 -8.04
C VAL A 766 0.22 -68.32 -6.69
N GLY A 767 -0.38 -67.13 -6.64
CA GLY A 767 -0.35 -66.26 -5.47
C GLY A 767 -0.81 -64.83 -5.77
N PRO A 768 -0.80 -63.94 -4.75
CA PRO A 768 -1.02 -62.51 -4.94
C PRO A 768 0.29 -61.81 -5.35
N ASP A 769 0.20 -60.86 -6.28
CA ASP A 769 1.31 -60.00 -6.69
C ASP A 769 0.80 -58.54 -6.82
N SER A 770 1.69 -57.56 -6.97
CA SER A 770 1.29 -56.15 -7.08
C SER A 770 2.34 -55.28 -7.74
N LEU A 771 1.90 -54.29 -8.53
CA LEU A 771 2.75 -53.24 -9.11
C LEU A 771 2.14 -51.85 -8.85
N GLU A 772 2.94 -50.80 -8.98
CA GLU A 772 2.48 -49.40 -8.92
C GLU A 772 2.69 -48.72 -10.27
N TYR A 773 1.70 -47.93 -10.70
CA TYR A 773 1.74 -47.13 -11.92
C TYR A 773 1.52 -45.65 -11.62
N GLU A 774 2.06 -44.80 -12.48
CA GLU A 774 1.93 -43.35 -12.47
C GLU A 774 1.26 -42.87 -13.76
N VAL A 775 0.34 -41.92 -13.65
CA VAL A 775 -0.31 -41.24 -14.78
C VAL A 775 -0.27 -39.73 -14.58
N CYS A 776 -0.02 -38.99 -15.67
CA CYS A 776 0.25 -37.55 -15.63
C CYS A 776 -0.74 -36.76 -16.50
N SER A 777 -0.88 -35.45 -16.24
CA SER A 777 -1.70 -34.60 -17.11
C SER A 777 -1.07 -34.51 -18.52
N PRO A 778 -1.84 -34.78 -19.60
CA PRO A 778 -1.34 -34.62 -20.97
C PRO A 778 -0.97 -33.17 -21.34
N SER A 779 -1.42 -32.19 -20.56
CA SER A 779 -1.10 -30.77 -20.76
C SER A 779 0.03 -30.25 -19.85
N VAL A 780 0.32 -30.95 -18.76
CA VAL A 780 1.38 -30.60 -17.78
C VAL A 780 2.09 -31.90 -17.35
N PRO A 781 3.14 -32.33 -18.07
CA PRO A 781 3.73 -33.66 -17.88
C PRO A 781 4.25 -33.96 -16.47
N ASP A 782 4.67 -32.95 -15.70
CA ASP A 782 5.16 -33.12 -14.32
C ASP A 782 4.01 -33.14 -13.27
N LEU A 783 2.74 -33.21 -13.69
CA LEU A 783 1.56 -33.16 -12.83
C LEU A 783 0.88 -34.52 -12.77
N CYS A 784 1.39 -35.39 -11.90
CA CYS A 784 1.09 -36.82 -11.88
C CYS A 784 0.36 -37.31 -10.62
N SER A 785 -0.15 -38.54 -10.69
CA SER A 785 -0.82 -39.29 -9.63
C SER A 785 -0.48 -40.78 -9.75
N THR A 786 -0.45 -41.51 -8.63
CA THR A 786 0.02 -42.90 -8.55
C THR A 786 -1.00 -43.82 -7.89
N ALA A 787 -1.17 -45.03 -8.43
CA ALA A 787 -2.03 -46.07 -7.84
C ALA A 787 -1.45 -47.47 -8.04
N ALA A 788 -2.02 -48.46 -7.34
CA ALA A 788 -1.54 -49.84 -7.33
C ALA A 788 -2.48 -50.80 -8.07
N VAL A 789 -1.92 -51.73 -8.84
CA VAL A 789 -2.66 -52.85 -9.44
C VAL A 789 -2.46 -54.10 -8.56
N THR A 790 -3.54 -54.59 -7.95
CA THR A 790 -3.55 -55.83 -7.15
C THR A 790 -3.79 -57.05 -8.06
N ILE A 791 -2.84 -57.96 -8.13
CA ILE A 791 -2.85 -59.09 -9.07
C ILE A 791 -3.12 -60.40 -8.29
N THR A 792 -3.94 -61.29 -8.85
CA THR A 792 -4.19 -62.64 -8.30
C THR A 792 -4.00 -63.72 -9.35
N VAL A 793 -3.10 -64.68 -9.11
CA VAL A 793 -2.74 -65.74 -10.06
C VAL A 793 -3.41 -67.08 -9.68
N GLU A 794 -4.17 -67.66 -10.61
CA GLU A 794 -4.99 -68.88 -10.45
C GLU A 794 -4.55 -70.04 -11.37
N GLU A 795 -5.06 -71.27 -11.18
CA GLU A 795 -4.70 -72.49 -11.96
C GLU A 795 -5.43 -72.58 -13.33
N ALA A 796 -5.18 -73.60 -14.17
CA ALA A 796 -5.63 -73.72 -15.58
C ALA A 796 -6.68 -74.86 -15.91
N PRO A 797 -7.42 -74.85 -17.06
CA PRO A 797 -8.51 -75.81 -17.41
C PRO A 797 -8.30 -76.72 -18.67
N THR A 798 -9.22 -77.68 -18.94
CA THR A 798 -9.06 -78.79 -19.95
C THR A 798 -10.27 -79.11 -20.88
N PRO A 799 -10.09 -79.87 -22.00
CA PRO A 799 -11.13 -80.16 -23.03
C PRO A 799 -12.25 -81.18 -22.70
N ASN A 800 -13.20 -81.37 -23.63
CA ASN A 800 -14.47 -82.12 -23.45
C ASN A 800 -14.39 -83.64 -23.71
N HIS A 801 -15.07 -84.41 -22.86
CA HIS A 801 -15.23 -85.86 -22.86
C HIS A 801 -16.63 -86.25 -22.31
N PRO A 802 -17.19 -87.42 -22.65
CA PRO A 802 -18.48 -87.88 -22.11
C PRO A 802 -18.51 -87.96 -20.56
N PRO A 803 -19.68 -87.77 -19.93
CA PRO A 803 -19.85 -87.83 -18.48
C PRO A 803 -19.62 -89.25 -17.98
N SER A 804 -18.64 -89.44 -17.10
CA SER A 804 -18.46 -90.74 -16.43
C SER A 804 -19.36 -90.84 -15.20
N LEU A 805 -20.21 -91.86 -15.14
CA LEU A 805 -21.13 -92.12 -14.05
C LEU A 805 -20.64 -93.30 -13.19
N ALA A 806 -20.34 -93.06 -11.92
CA ALA A 806 -19.76 -94.08 -11.06
C ALA A 806 -20.81 -95.03 -10.45
N ASP A 807 -20.57 -96.35 -10.59
CA ASP A 807 -21.12 -97.39 -9.72
C ASP A 807 -20.95 -96.96 -8.24
N SER A 808 -21.99 -97.15 -7.42
CA SER A 808 -21.92 -96.68 -6.02
C SER A 808 -22.62 -97.59 -5.03
N ALA A 809 -22.08 -97.68 -3.82
CA ALA A 809 -22.72 -98.35 -2.69
C ALA A 809 -23.25 -97.33 -1.69
N ARG A 810 -24.40 -97.60 -1.07
CA ARG A 810 -24.86 -96.91 0.13
C ARG A 810 -25.21 -97.91 1.23
N VAL A 811 -24.92 -97.52 2.46
CA VAL A 811 -25.34 -98.20 3.67
C VAL A 811 -26.36 -97.30 4.35
N THR A 812 -27.45 -97.88 4.86
CA THR A 812 -28.46 -97.18 5.66
C THR A 812 -28.96 -98.11 6.77
N HIS A 813 -29.85 -97.63 7.63
CA HIS A 813 -30.51 -98.45 8.65
C HIS A 813 -32.00 -98.65 8.30
N VAL A 814 -32.64 -99.67 8.88
CA VAL A 814 -34.05 -100.05 8.61
C VAL A 814 -35.08 -98.92 8.74
N ASP A 815 -34.79 -97.89 9.51
CA ASP A 815 -35.66 -96.73 9.77
C ASP A 815 -35.26 -95.46 9.00
N GLN A 816 -34.25 -95.54 8.13
CA GLN A 816 -33.63 -94.39 7.48
C GLN A 816 -33.76 -94.45 5.95
N THR A 817 -34.61 -93.57 5.40
CA THR A 817 -34.58 -93.23 3.98
C THR A 817 -33.18 -92.72 3.61
N VAL A 818 -32.50 -93.43 2.72
CA VAL A 818 -31.22 -93.00 2.18
C VAL A 818 -31.44 -92.18 0.92
N TYR A 819 -30.95 -90.95 0.96
CA TYR A 819 -30.93 -90.01 -0.14
C TYR A 819 -29.55 -90.10 -0.79
N GLY A 820 -29.51 -90.36 -2.09
CA GLY A 820 -28.30 -90.26 -2.88
C GLY A 820 -28.40 -89.18 -3.94
N ARG A 821 -27.25 -88.83 -4.50
CA ARG A 821 -27.15 -88.30 -5.86
C ARG A 821 -26.26 -89.25 -6.64
N LEU A 822 -26.71 -89.62 -7.83
CA LEU A 822 -25.87 -90.15 -8.90
C LEU A 822 -24.85 -89.06 -9.20
N LEU A 823 -23.58 -89.35 -8.94
CA LEU A 823 -22.49 -88.42 -9.22
C LEU A 823 -21.86 -88.86 -10.52
N ALA A 824 -22.25 -88.20 -11.60
CA ALA A 824 -21.42 -88.18 -12.79
C ALA A 824 -20.39 -87.04 -12.68
N THR A 825 -19.23 -87.29 -13.27
CA THR A 825 -18.22 -86.27 -13.59
C THR A 825 -18.06 -86.24 -15.09
N ASP A 826 -18.62 -85.21 -15.72
CA ASP A 826 -18.08 -84.69 -16.96
C ASP A 826 -16.68 -84.12 -16.66
N PRO A 827 -15.61 -84.59 -17.32
CA PRO A 827 -14.25 -84.10 -17.12
C PRO A 827 -14.02 -82.59 -17.33
N GLN A 828 -14.94 -81.87 -17.99
CA GLN A 828 -14.92 -80.40 -18.09
C GLN A 828 -15.34 -79.71 -16.79
N THR A 829 -16.26 -80.33 -16.03
CA THR A 829 -16.97 -79.66 -14.91
C THR A 829 -16.24 -79.73 -13.57
N ALA A 830 -15.01 -80.26 -13.53
CA ALA A 830 -14.29 -80.61 -12.30
C ALA A 830 -13.01 -79.78 -12.06
N ARG A 831 -13.14 -78.44 -11.96
CA ARG A 831 -12.04 -77.57 -11.48
C ARG A 831 -11.94 -77.60 -9.95
N THR A 832 -10.75 -77.87 -9.41
CA THR A 832 -10.55 -78.06 -7.96
C THR A 832 -9.88 -76.85 -7.33
N VAL A 833 -10.62 -76.01 -6.59
CA VAL A 833 -10.04 -74.84 -5.91
C VAL A 833 -9.38 -75.26 -4.58
N THR A 834 -8.05 -75.14 -4.51
CA THR A 834 -7.29 -75.33 -3.26
C THR A 834 -7.27 -74.02 -2.47
N MET A 835 -7.97 -73.99 -1.33
CA MET A 835 -8.03 -72.80 -0.45
C MET A 835 -7.05 -72.88 0.73
N PRO A 836 -6.37 -71.77 1.10
CA PRO A 836 -5.58 -71.68 2.33
C PRO A 836 -6.39 -71.90 3.62
N ARG A 837 -5.69 -72.12 4.73
CA ARG A 837 -6.28 -72.54 6.02
C ARG A 837 -7.20 -71.49 6.70
N SER A 838 -8.47 -71.39 6.30
CA SER A 838 -9.53 -71.04 7.28
C SER A 838 -10.95 -71.54 6.94
N GLY A 839 -11.40 -72.55 7.68
CA GLY A 839 -12.78 -72.67 8.19
C GLY A 839 -14.00 -72.64 7.23
N ARG A 840 -14.44 -73.85 6.86
CA ARG A 840 -15.81 -74.29 6.44
C ARG A 840 -16.06 -74.46 4.94
N GLN A 841 -16.82 -75.53 4.63
CA GLN A 841 -17.01 -76.12 3.31
C GLN A 841 -18.31 -75.66 2.63
N ALA A 842 -18.30 -75.62 1.29
CA ALA A 842 -19.48 -75.85 0.46
C ALA A 842 -19.09 -76.35 -0.96
N LEU A 843 -18.28 -77.42 -1.06
CA LEU A 843 -17.94 -78.02 -2.37
C LEU A 843 -19.15 -78.75 -2.96
N ARG A 844 -19.95 -78.06 -3.79
CA ARG A 844 -21.03 -78.64 -4.61
C ARG A 844 -21.34 -77.80 -5.86
N VAL A 845 -20.69 -78.12 -6.98
CA VAL A 845 -21.40 -78.44 -8.23
C VAL A 845 -20.64 -79.58 -8.90
N SER A 846 -21.37 -80.62 -9.33
CA SER A 846 -21.06 -81.34 -10.57
C SER A 846 -22.39 -81.53 -11.30
N GLY A 847 -22.34 -81.49 -12.62
CA GLY A 847 -23.51 -81.56 -13.48
C GLY A 847 -24.42 -80.34 -13.42
N GLU A 848 -23.96 -79.23 -13.97
CA GLU A 848 -24.79 -78.47 -14.91
C GLU A 848 -24.79 -79.22 -16.26
N GLY A 849 -25.79 -79.03 -17.12
CA GLY A 849 -26.00 -79.82 -18.34
C GLY A 849 -26.53 -81.25 -18.13
N LEU A 850 -26.09 -81.95 -17.08
CA LEU A 850 -26.35 -83.40 -16.90
C LEU A 850 -27.79 -83.74 -16.46
N THR A 851 -28.42 -84.70 -17.15
CA THR A 851 -29.75 -85.26 -16.84
C THR A 851 -29.70 -86.78 -16.60
N TYR A 852 -30.63 -87.33 -15.81
CA TYR A 852 -30.53 -88.71 -15.28
C TYR A 852 -31.86 -89.48 -15.31
N ARG A 853 -31.83 -90.82 -15.38
CA ARG A 853 -33.04 -91.69 -15.23
C ARG A 853 -32.77 -93.07 -14.65
N LEU A 854 -33.81 -93.74 -14.12
CA LEU A 854 -33.79 -95.14 -13.71
C LEU A 854 -33.74 -96.08 -14.92
N VAL A 855 -32.99 -97.18 -14.82
CA VAL A 855 -32.93 -98.26 -15.81
C VAL A 855 -33.31 -99.59 -15.16
N GLY A 856 -34.32 -100.27 -15.69
CA GLY A 856 -34.80 -101.56 -15.18
C GLY A 856 -35.82 -101.45 -14.03
N PRO A 857 -36.07 -102.57 -13.31
CA PRO A 857 -37.02 -102.60 -12.20
C PRO A 857 -36.49 -101.91 -10.93
N ALA A 858 -37.41 -101.64 -9.99
CA ALA A 858 -37.09 -101.12 -8.66
C ALA A 858 -36.43 -102.20 -7.76
N PRO A 859 -35.63 -101.80 -6.76
CA PRO A 859 -34.96 -102.70 -5.81
C PRO A 859 -35.94 -103.30 -4.80
N ASP A 860 -35.73 -104.55 -4.40
CA ASP A 860 -36.47 -105.23 -3.33
C ASP A 860 -36.19 -104.62 -1.94
N GLY A 861 -37.16 -104.75 -1.01
CA GLY A 861 -37.00 -104.43 0.42
C GLY A 861 -37.22 -102.97 0.81
N GLY A 862 -37.86 -102.18 -0.07
CA GLY A 862 -38.16 -100.77 0.15
C GLY A 862 -38.72 -100.07 -1.09
N VAL A 863 -38.85 -98.73 -1.02
CA VAL A 863 -39.41 -97.88 -2.08
C VAL A 863 -38.34 -96.95 -2.65
N LEU A 864 -38.12 -96.98 -3.97
CA LEU A 864 -37.17 -96.14 -4.69
C LEU A 864 -37.86 -95.05 -5.54
N VAL A 865 -37.28 -93.85 -5.56
CA VAL A 865 -37.54 -92.79 -6.55
C VAL A 865 -36.19 -92.30 -7.12
N VAL A 866 -36.11 -92.04 -8.43
CA VAL A 866 -34.95 -91.41 -9.10
C VAL A 866 -35.44 -90.18 -9.88
N ASN A 867 -34.79 -89.04 -9.67
CA ASN A 867 -35.13 -87.74 -10.26
C ASN A 867 -34.16 -87.37 -11.38
N THR A 868 -34.61 -86.51 -12.31
CA THR A 868 -33.84 -86.09 -13.49
C THR A 868 -32.57 -85.28 -13.20
N ASN A 869 -32.42 -84.74 -11.99
CA ASN A 869 -31.21 -84.03 -11.52
C ASN A 869 -30.17 -84.96 -10.86
N GLY A 870 -30.35 -86.28 -11.00
CA GLY A 870 -29.51 -87.33 -10.43
C GLY A 870 -29.80 -87.65 -8.96
N THR A 871 -30.65 -86.90 -8.28
CA THR A 871 -31.03 -87.25 -6.90
C THR A 871 -31.96 -88.47 -6.87
N TRP A 872 -31.82 -89.31 -5.86
CA TRP A 872 -32.67 -90.48 -5.67
C TRP A 872 -32.90 -90.75 -4.18
N THR A 873 -33.99 -91.44 -3.87
CA THR A 873 -34.41 -91.71 -2.49
C THR A 873 -34.85 -93.16 -2.37
N TYR A 874 -34.22 -93.93 -1.48
CA TYR A 874 -34.65 -95.28 -1.14
C TYR A 874 -35.07 -95.34 0.33
N THR A 875 -36.32 -95.69 0.59
CA THR A 875 -36.85 -95.94 1.95
C THR A 875 -36.90 -97.45 2.19
N PRO A 876 -36.09 -98.02 3.10
CA PRO A 876 -36.18 -99.43 3.47
C PRO A 876 -37.52 -99.76 4.14
N ASP A 877 -37.92 -101.03 4.05
CA ASP A 877 -38.95 -101.60 4.93
C ASP A 877 -38.37 -101.79 6.35
N GLY A 878 -39.14 -101.44 7.38
CA GLY A 878 -38.68 -101.39 8.79
C GLY A 878 -38.22 -102.72 9.42
N SER A 879 -38.32 -103.83 8.69
CA SER A 879 -37.81 -105.16 9.08
C SER A 879 -36.69 -105.68 8.18
N PHE A 880 -36.37 -105.01 7.07
CA PHE A 880 -35.45 -105.52 6.06
C PHE A 880 -33.98 -105.21 6.40
N VAL A 881 -33.28 -106.19 6.99
CA VAL A 881 -31.82 -106.17 7.16
C VAL A 881 -31.19 -107.04 6.08
N GLY A 882 -30.48 -106.44 5.12
CA GLY A 882 -30.02 -107.15 3.92
C GLY A 882 -29.30 -106.29 2.88
N ARG A 883 -29.16 -106.82 1.65
CA ARG A 883 -28.56 -106.14 0.49
C ARG A 883 -29.53 -106.17 -0.70
N THR A 884 -29.56 -105.09 -1.49
CA THR A 884 -30.42 -104.91 -2.68
C THR A 884 -29.75 -103.91 -3.65
N SER A 885 -30.27 -103.68 -4.86
CA SER A 885 -29.63 -102.77 -5.84
C SER A 885 -30.55 -102.31 -6.98
N PHE A 886 -30.23 -101.15 -7.59
CA PHE A 886 -30.89 -100.63 -8.80
C PHE A 886 -29.87 -100.07 -9.81
N ARG A 887 -30.30 -99.68 -11.03
CA ARG A 887 -29.44 -99.10 -12.08
C ARG A 887 -29.99 -97.77 -12.61
N ALA A 888 -29.11 -96.89 -13.07
CA ALA A 888 -29.46 -95.59 -13.64
C ALA A 888 -28.48 -95.16 -14.74
N GLU A 889 -28.91 -94.19 -15.55
CA GLU A 889 -28.17 -93.62 -16.68
C GLU A 889 -28.04 -92.08 -16.51
N VAL A 890 -26.99 -91.48 -17.06
CA VAL A 890 -26.80 -90.02 -17.22
C VAL A 890 -26.68 -89.64 -18.70
N THR A 891 -27.05 -88.41 -19.04
CA THR A 891 -26.84 -87.76 -20.36
C THR A 891 -26.26 -86.36 -20.14
N ASP A 892 -25.28 -85.93 -20.93
CA ASP A 892 -24.81 -84.53 -20.96
C ASP A 892 -25.64 -83.62 -21.89
N ASP A 893 -25.31 -82.34 -21.96
CA ASP A 893 -25.95 -81.37 -22.86
C ASP A 893 -25.45 -81.45 -24.32
N GLY A 894 -24.35 -82.16 -24.57
CA GLY A 894 -23.91 -82.60 -25.90
C GLY A 894 -24.65 -83.84 -26.43
N GLY A 895 -25.36 -84.58 -25.57
CA GLY A 895 -26.09 -85.81 -25.87
C GLY A 895 -25.33 -87.13 -25.67
N LEU A 896 -24.16 -87.14 -25.01
CA LEU A 896 -23.42 -88.36 -24.67
C LEU A 896 -23.90 -88.96 -23.33
N THR A 897 -23.74 -90.28 -23.13
CA THR A 897 -24.37 -91.04 -22.04
C THR A 897 -23.46 -92.06 -21.35
N ASP A 898 -23.77 -92.41 -20.10
CA ASP A 898 -23.12 -93.48 -19.32
C ASP A 898 -24.09 -94.11 -18.29
N GLU A 899 -23.84 -95.35 -17.85
CA GLU A 899 -24.71 -96.13 -16.92
C GLU A 899 -23.97 -96.59 -15.66
N ALA A 900 -24.68 -96.59 -14.52
CA ALA A 900 -24.18 -97.12 -13.24
C ALA A 900 -25.22 -97.89 -12.43
N THR A 901 -24.71 -98.81 -11.61
CA THR A 901 -25.45 -99.60 -10.63
C THR A 901 -25.27 -99.01 -9.22
N VAL A 902 -26.37 -98.91 -8.47
CA VAL A 902 -26.38 -98.48 -7.08
C VAL A 902 -26.70 -99.68 -6.19
N ALA A 903 -25.72 -100.13 -5.42
CA ALA A 903 -25.88 -101.16 -4.39
C ALA A 903 -26.30 -100.55 -3.05
N LEU A 904 -27.20 -101.22 -2.34
CA LEU A 904 -27.77 -100.77 -1.08
C LEU A 904 -27.59 -101.87 -0.02
N THR A 905 -27.17 -101.49 1.18
CA THR A 905 -27.06 -102.39 2.34
C THR A 905 -27.81 -101.78 3.51
N VAL A 906 -28.83 -102.47 4.01
CA VAL A 906 -29.65 -102.01 5.14
C VAL A 906 -29.22 -102.74 6.40
N ARG A 907 -28.73 -101.99 7.39
CA ARG A 907 -28.28 -102.45 8.70
C ARG A 907 -29.44 -102.48 9.71
N PRO A 908 -29.35 -103.30 10.77
CA PRO A 908 -30.10 -103.01 11.99
C PRO A 908 -29.64 -101.67 12.56
N ARG A 909 -30.39 -101.08 13.49
CA ARG A 909 -29.99 -99.86 14.19
C ARG A 909 -29.79 -100.14 15.67
N ALA A 910 -28.58 -99.95 16.17
CA ALA A 910 -28.29 -99.99 17.60
C ALA A 910 -28.50 -98.58 18.22
N THR A 911 -28.94 -98.51 19.49
CA THR A 911 -29.24 -97.22 20.14
C THR A 911 -28.56 -97.09 21.51
N ASP A 912 -27.70 -96.07 21.67
CA ASP A 912 -27.00 -95.77 22.93
C ASP A 912 -27.93 -95.72 24.17
N ASP A 913 -27.46 -96.32 25.26
CA ASP A 913 -28.16 -96.42 26.54
C ASP A 913 -27.56 -95.50 27.61
N LEU A 914 -28.36 -95.19 28.64
CA LEU A 914 -27.91 -94.41 29.79
C LEU A 914 -28.41 -94.97 31.12
N THR A 915 -27.48 -95.31 32.02
CA THR A 915 -27.78 -95.71 33.40
C THR A 915 -27.00 -94.89 34.44
N ARG A 916 -27.42 -94.97 35.71
CA ARG A 916 -26.88 -94.16 36.82
C ARG A 916 -26.77 -94.98 38.10
N VAL A 917 -25.67 -94.82 38.83
CA VAL A 917 -25.35 -95.60 40.03
C VAL A 917 -24.52 -94.75 41.02
N ARG A 918 -24.36 -95.22 42.26
CA ARG A 918 -23.41 -94.62 43.22
C ARG A 918 -22.14 -95.49 43.28
N SER A 919 -21.02 -94.92 43.72
CA SER A 919 -19.82 -95.69 44.10
C SER A 919 -20.22 -96.82 45.07
N THR A 920 -19.60 -98.00 44.92
CA THR A 920 -19.93 -99.26 45.63
C THR A 920 -21.32 -99.85 45.40
N GLN A 921 -22.09 -99.40 44.41
CA GLN A 921 -23.39 -100.00 44.05
C GLN A 921 -23.37 -100.66 42.66
N ALA A 922 -24.36 -101.51 42.40
CA ALA A 922 -24.61 -102.15 41.12
C ALA A 922 -25.91 -101.65 40.49
N VAL A 923 -26.05 -101.77 39.17
CA VAL A 923 -27.26 -101.42 38.41
C VAL A 923 -27.39 -102.32 37.19
N SER A 924 -28.63 -102.60 36.75
CA SER A 924 -28.91 -103.37 35.53
C SER A 924 -29.81 -102.59 34.57
N ILE A 925 -29.65 -102.84 33.27
CA ILE A 925 -30.38 -102.20 32.16
C ILE A 925 -30.56 -103.21 31.01
N ASP A 926 -31.64 -103.10 30.24
CA ASP A 926 -32.00 -104.01 29.14
C ASP A 926 -31.76 -103.29 27.81
N ILE A 927 -30.70 -103.69 27.10
CA ILE A 927 -30.03 -102.90 26.05
C ILE A 927 -30.51 -103.22 24.63
N GLY A 928 -31.49 -104.11 24.48
CA GLY A 928 -32.03 -104.53 23.18
C GLY A 928 -33.43 -103.99 22.87
N ARG A 929 -33.99 -103.11 23.71
CA ARG A 929 -35.40 -102.66 23.59
C ARG A 929 -35.61 -101.47 22.65
N ASN A 930 -34.53 -100.77 22.37
CA ASN A 930 -34.40 -99.51 21.63
C ASN A 930 -33.66 -99.71 20.30
N ASP A 931 -33.22 -100.94 20.02
CA ASP A 931 -32.64 -101.34 18.74
C ASP A 931 -33.74 -101.67 17.72
N LEU A 932 -33.48 -101.45 16.43
CA LEU A 932 -34.45 -101.62 15.34
C LEU A 932 -33.96 -102.59 14.25
N GLY A 933 -34.91 -103.33 13.67
CA GLY A 933 -34.70 -104.33 12.61
C GLY A 933 -34.81 -105.77 13.13
N ASP A 934 -34.74 -106.75 12.23
CA ASP A 934 -34.72 -108.17 12.62
C ASP A 934 -33.33 -108.55 13.16
N VAL A 935 -33.11 -108.34 14.46
CA VAL A 935 -31.82 -108.52 15.14
C VAL A 935 -31.68 -109.85 15.89
N GLY A 936 -30.43 -110.32 16.01
CA GLY A 936 -30.00 -111.31 17.00
C GLY A 936 -29.66 -110.68 18.36
N GLU A 937 -29.31 -111.52 19.33
CA GLU A 937 -28.91 -111.10 20.68
C GLU A 937 -27.68 -110.16 20.68
N PRO A 938 -27.62 -109.17 21.58
CA PRO A 938 -26.48 -108.26 21.69
C PRO A 938 -25.22 -108.95 22.25
N VAL A 939 -24.05 -108.44 21.87
CA VAL A 939 -22.74 -108.93 22.33
C VAL A 939 -21.88 -107.77 22.82
N LEU A 940 -21.29 -107.87 24.02
CA LEU A 940 -20.36 -106.86 24.54
C LEU A 940 -19.04 -106.86 23.75
N LEU A 941 -18.58 -105.68 23.37
CA LEU A 941 -17.32 -105.45 22.66
C LEU A 941 -16.13 -105.19 23.60
N GLY A 942 -16.35 -105.19 24.93
CA GLY A 942 -15.30 -104.99 25.93
C GLY A 942 -15.80 -104.97 27.37
N GLN A 943 -14.95 -104.51 28.27
CA GLN A 943 -15.30 -104.11 29.64
C GLN A 943 -15.21 -102.59 29.78
N PRO A 944 -15.92 -101.99 30.74
CA PRO A 944 -15.81 -100.57 31.06
C PRO A 944 -14.50 -100.22 31.79
N ASP A 945 -14.15 -98.93 31.86
CA ASP A 945 -12.85 -98.42 32.32
C ASP A 945 -12.68 -98.41 33.85
N ALA A 946 -13.77 -98.47 34.62
CA ALA A 946 -13.78 -98.23 36.06
C ALA A 946 -14.54 -99.25 36.91
N GLY A 947 -15.55 -99.91 36.33
CA GLY A 947 -16.32 -100.98 36.96
C GLY A 947 -16.11 -102.34 36.28
N THR A 948 -17.09 -103.23 36.46
CA THR A 948 -17.23 -104.46 35.69
C THR A 948 -18.63 -104.54 35.10
N ALA A 949 -18.75 -105.07 33.89
CA ALA A 949 -20.04 -105.21 33.19
C ALA A 949 -20.24 -106.65 32.71
N ARG A 950 -21.43 -107.21 32.95
CA ARG A 950 -21.81 -108.55 32.50
C ARG A 950 -23.17 -108.50 31.81
N LEU A 951 -23.23 -109.05 30.61
CA LEU A 951 -24.45 -109.21 29.83
C LEU A 951 -25.03 -110.62 30.03
N ASP A 952 -26.36 -110.73 30.07
CA ASP A 952 -27.12 -111.98 30.15
C ASP A 952 -28.41 -111.82 29.32
N GLY A 953 -28.48 -112.47 28.15
CA GLY A 953 -29.41 -112.06 27.07
C GLY A 953 -29.18 -110.59 26.70
N SER A 954 -30.24 -109.79 26.65
CA SER A 954 -30.18 -108.33 26.49
C SER A 954 -29.93 -107.55 27.80
N VAL A 955 -29.82 -108.19 28.96
CA VAL A 955 -29.71 -107.49 30.25
C VAL A 955 -28.26 -107.30 30.68
N LEU A 956 -27.76 -106.07 30.60
CA LEU A 956 -26.46 -105.66 31.11
C LEU A 956 -26.54 -105.32 32.60
N THR A 957 -25.64 -105.88 33.40
CA THR A 957 -25.43 -105.52 34.81
C THR A 957 -24.03 -104.93 35.00
N TYR A 958 -23.94 -103.75 35.62
CA TYR A 958 -22.70 -103.02 35.92
C TYR A 958 -22.49 -102.88 37.43
N VAL A 959 -21.23 -102.95 37.89
CA VAL A 959 -20.83 -102.76 39.30
C VAL A 959 -19.78 -101.65 39.43
N ALA A 960 -20.03 -100.65 40.28
CA ALA A 960 -19.15 -99.49 40.47
C ALA A 960 -18.02 -99.73 41.50
N GLY A 961 -16.77 -99.48 41.11
CA GLY A 961 -15.61 -99.54 42.01
C GLY A 961 -15.66 -98.53 43.18
N PRO A 962 -14.98 -98.81 44.31
CA PRO A 962 -15.17 -98.08 45.57
C PRO A 962 -14.63 -96.65 45.60
N THR A 963 -13.66 -96.32 44.75
CA THR A 963 -12.99 -95.00 44.71
C THR A 963 -13.33 -94.18 43.46
N ARG A 964 -14.02 -94.78 42.48
CA ARG A 964 -14.35 -94.17 41.18
C ARG A 964 -15.69 -93.46 41.22
N THR A 965 -15.71 -92.26 40.63
CA THR A 965 -16.86 -91.36 40.52
C THR A 965 -16.67 -90.52 39.26
N GLY A 966 -17.67 -90.42 38.39
CA GLY A 966 -17.55 -89.84 37.05
C GLY A 966 -18.48 -90.51 36.04
N ILE A 967 -18.11 -90.50 34.77
CA ILE A 967 -18.74 -91.29 33.72
C ILE A 967 -17.85 -92.51 33.44
N ASP A 968 -18.48 -93.65 33.19
CA ASP A 968 -17.90 -94.88 32.66
C ASP A 968 -18.77 -95.37 31.48
N SER A 969 -18.29 -96.29 30.65
CA SER A 969 -19.02 -96.75 29.46
C SER A 969 -18.57 -98.12 28.96
N VAL A 970 -19.50 -98.91 28.41
CA VAL A 970 -19.21 -100.17 27.71
C VAL A 970 -19.97 -100.23 26.39
N ARG A 971 -19.34 -100.78 25.34
CA ARG A 971 -19.96 -100.92 24.01
C ARG A 971 -20.50 -102.33 23.77
N TYR A 972 -21.57 -102.40 22.98
CA TYR A 972 -22.20 -103.64 22.52
C TYR A 972 -22.46 -103.58 21.01
N ARG A 973 -22.77 -104.74 20.43
CA ARG A 973 -23.10 -104.93 19.01
C ARG A 973 -24.37 -105.76 18.87
N VAL A 974 -25.23 -105.39 17.93
CA VAL A 974 -26.32 -106.23 17.42
C VAL A 974 -26.13 -106.51 15.94
N CYS A 975 -26.52 -107.70 15.48
CA CYS A 975 -26.38 -108.13 14.08
C CYS A 975 -27.73 -108.58 13.52
N GLY A 976 -27.89 -108.48 12.20
CA GLY A 976 -29.06 -109.01 11.50
C GLY A 976 -29.23 -110.51 11.75
N ARG A 977 -30.46 -110.93 12.07
CA ARG A 977 -30.78 -112.33 12.41
C ARG A 977 -30.56 -113.29 11.24
N VAL A 978 -30.79 -112.81 10.01
CA VAL A 978 -30.52 -113.56 8.77
C VAL A 978 -29.19 -113.14 8.15
N ALA A 979 -28.96 -111.84 7.97
CA ALA A 979 -27.70 -111.29 7.47
C ALA A 979 -26.72 -111.03 8.63
N THR A 980 -26.14 -112.10 9.17
CA THR A 980 -25.32 -112.06 10.40
C THR A 980 -23.96 -111.36 10.24
N ASP A 981 -23.54 -111.04 9.01
CA ASP A 981 -22.40 -110.17 8.70
C ASP A 981 -22.75 -108.67 8.73
N ILE A 982 -24.04 -108.33 8.82
CA ILE A 982 -24.55 -106.96 8.83
C ILE A 982 -24.92 -106.57 10.27
N CYS A 983 -24.03 -105.81 10.92
CA CYS A 983 -24.15 -105.43 12.33
C CYS A 983 -24.10 -103.92 12.55
N ASP A 984 -24.49 -103.49 13.75
CA ASP A 984 -24.38 -102.11 14.24
C ASP A 984 -23.94 -102.08 15.72
N ASP A 985 -23.31 -100.98 16.14
CA ASP A 985 -22.64 -100.85 17.45
C ASP A 985 -23.20 -99.67 18.26
N ALA A 986 -23.45 -99.88 19.55
CA ALA A 986 -23.91 -98.84 20.48
C ALA A 986 -23.20 -98.90 21.85
N THR A 987 -23.41 -97.87 22.67
CA THR A 987 -22.71 -97.61 23.92
C THR A 987 -23.67 -97.47 25.08
N VAL A 988 -23.45 -98.23 26.16
CA VAL A 988 -24.10 -97.98 27.45
C VAL A 988 -23.25 -97.00 28.25
N HIS A 989 -23.75 -95.78 28.45
CA HIS A 989 -23.13 -94.78 29.31
C HIS A 989 -23.61 -94.95 30.76
N ILE A 990 -22.67 -94.85 31.71
CA ILE A 990 -22.90 -95.14 33.13
C ILE A 990 -22.40 -93.96 33.97
N VAL A 991 -23.27 -93.31 34.75
CA VAL A 991 -22.88 -92.17 35.61
C VAL A 991 -22.78 -92.60 37.07
N VAL A 992 -21.56 -92.54 37.63
CA VAL A 992 -21.22 -92.96 39.00
C VAL A 992 -21.06 -91.74 39.92
N ARG A 993 -21.90 -91.60 40.95
CA ARG A 993 -21.84 -90.50 41.94
C ARG A 993 -21.09 -90.88 43.24
N PRO A 994 -20.45 -89.92 43.94
CA PRO A 994 -19.92 -90.14 45.29
C PRO A 994 -21.03 -90.46 46.29
N LEU A 995 -20.67 -91.02 47.46
CA LEU A 995 -21.58 -91.38 48.53
C LEU A 995 -21.27 -90.57 49.79
N THR A 996 -22.11 -89.60 50.10
CA THR A 996 -22.08 -88.83 51.35
C THR A 996 -22.95 -89.45 52.43
N VAL A 997 -22.59 -89.27 53.70
CA VAL A 997 -23.25 -89.91 54.87
C VAL A 997 -23.66 -88.88 55.91
N ASP A 998 -24.84 -89.03 56.51
CA ASP A 998 -25.37 -88.10 57.52
C ASP A 998 -24.56 -88.14 58.83
N ASP A 999 -24.29 -86.95 59.40
CA ASP A 999 -23.53 -86.74 60.62
C ASP A 999 -24.40 -86.28 61.80
N ARG A 1000 -23.85 -86.43 63.01
CA ARG A 1000 -24.45 -85.91 64.24
C ARG A 1000 -23.42 -85.25 65.15
N ALA A 1001 -23.86 -84.24 65.88
CA ALA A 1001 -23.07 -83.57 66.92
C ALA A 1001 -23.97 -83.14 68.10
N THR A 1002 -23.36 -82.74 69.21
CA THR A 1002 -24.06 -82.21 70.40
C THR A 1002 -23.31 -80.98 70.94
N THR A 1003 -24.03 -80.03 71.56
CA THR A 1003 -23.44 -78.83 72.17
C THR A 1003 -24.38 -78.15 73.17
N GLY A 1004 -23.87 -77.25 74.02
CA GLY A 1004 -24.67 -76.43 74.94
C GLY A 1004 -25.30 -75.19 74.26
N ALA A 1005 -26.35 -74.64 74.88
CA ALA A 1005 -26.98 -73.41 74.43
C ALA A 1005 -26.00 -72.21 74.46
N GLY A 1006 -25.52 -71.80 73.28
CA GLY A 1006 -24.54 -70.72 73.08
C GLY A 1006 -23.11 -71.20 72.81
N GLU A 1007 -22.84 -72.52 72.84
CA GLU A 1007 -21.50 -73.08 72.64
C GLU A 1007 -21.29 -73.60 71.21
N ALA A 1008 -20.10 -73.41 70.65
CA ALA A 1008 -19.80 -73.75 69.25
C ALA A 1008 -18.98 -75.04 69.11
N VAL A 1009 -19.44 -75.96 68.25
CA VAL A 1009 -18.89 -77.32 68.04
C VAL A 1009 -18.30 -77.49 66.64
N ARG A 1010 -17.31 -78.38 66.47
CA ARG A 1010 -16.71 -78.75 65.17
C ARG A 1010 -17.07 -80.18 64.80
N VAL A 1011 -17.60 -80.39 63.60
CA VAL A 1011 -18.11 -81.65 63.07
C VAL A 1011 -17.26 -82.11 61.87
N PRO A 1012 -16.64 -83.31 61.90
CA PRO A 1012 -15.72 -83.79 60.86
C PRO A 1012 -16.46 -84.49 59.70
N VAL A 1013 -17.31 -83.74 58.98
CA VAL A 1013 -18.28 -84.17 57.95
C VAL A 1013 -17.71 -84.79 56.65
N SER A 1014 -16.57 -85.45 56.72
CA SER A 1014 -15.92 -86.12 55.58
C SER A 1014 -15.11 -87.35 55.98
N ALA A 1015 -15.32 -87.85 57.21
CA ALA A 1015 -14.61 -89.02 57.75
C ALA A 1015 -15.31 -90.37 57.45
N ASN A 1016 -16.60 -90.31 57.12
CA ASN A 1016 -17.54 -91.40 56.86
C ASN A 1016 -17.98 -91.49 55.37
N ASP A 1017 -17.77 -90.43 54.59
CA ASP A 1017 -18.05 -90.38 53.16
C ASP A 1017 -17.14 -91.29 52.30
N ALA A 1018 -17.67 -91.76 51.17
CA ALA A 1018 -16.94 -92.50 50.15
C ALA A 1018 -16.93 -91.80 48.78
N GLY A 1019 -15.82 -91.96 48.04
CA GLY A 1019 -15.59 -91.34 46.73
C GLY A 1019 -14.78 -90.03 46.79
N ARG A 1020 -14.08 -89.70 45.69
CA ARG A 1020 -13.07 -88.62 45.66
C ARG A 1020 -13.66 -87.23 45.39
N ALA A 1021 -14.48 -86.74 46.32
CA ALA A 1021 -15.13 -85.43 46.24
C ALA A 1021 -14.36 -84.30 46.97
N GLY A 1022 -14.68 -83.05 46.64
CA GLY A 1022 -14.06 -81.85 47.21
C GLY A 1022 -14.38 -81.58 48.69
N PRO A 1023 -13.92 -80.45 49.25
CA PRO A 1023 -14.28 -80.03 50.62
C PRO A 1023 -15.79 -79.77 50.73
N PRO A 1024 -16.38 -79.95 51.91
CA PRO A 1024 -17.83 -79.92 52.11
C PRO A 1024 -18.36 -78.49 52.08
N ARG A 1025 -19.40 -78.26 51.27
CA ARG A 1025 -20.07 -76.97 51.08
C ARG A 1025 -21.43 -76.99 51.78
N THR A 1026 -21.76 -75.95 52.53
CA THR A 1026 -23.11 -75.80 53.11
C THR A 1026 -24.12 -75.60 51.99
N LEU A 1027 -25.06 -76.54 51.84
CA LEU A 1027 -26.13 -76.52 50.85
C LEU A 1027 -27.39 -75.84 51.41
N VAL A 1028 -27.71 -76.12 52.69
CA VAL A 1028 -28.77 -75.44 53.46
C VAL A 1028 -28.21 -75.08 54.82
N ALA A 1029 -28.23 -73.79 55.16
CA ALA A 1029 -27.79 -73.30 56.46
C ALA A 1029 -28.71 -73.80 57.60
N PRO A 1030 -28.19 -73.97 58.82
CA PRO A 1030 -29.03 -74.28 59.98
C PRO A 1030 -30.03 -73.16 60.26
N LYS A 1031 -31.13 -73.48 60.95
CA LYS A 1031 -32.20 -72.51 61.21
C LYS A 1031 -31.94 -71.67 62.46
N HIS A 1032 -31.19 -72.19 63.43
CA HIS A 1032 -31.02 -71.57 64.74
C HIS A 1032 -29.54 -71.46 65.16
N GLY A 1033 -28.65 -71.33 64.19
CA GLY A 1033 -27.22 -71.13 64.39
C GLY A 1033 -26.53 -70.60 63.13
N GLN A 1034 -25.20 -70.62 63.13
CA GLN A 1034 -24.36 -70.35 61.96
C GLN A 1034 -23.37 -71.49 61.74
N VAL A 1035 -23.02 -71.75 60.47
CA VAL A 1035 -22.06 -72.78 60.06
C VAL A 1035 -20.98 -72.21 59.15
N THR A 1036 -19.73 -72.56 59.44
CA THR A 1036 -18.57 -72.24 58.59
C THR A 1036 -17.73 -73.48 58.28
N THR A 1037 -17.27 -73.63 57.03
CA THR A 1037 -16.39 -74.73 56.63
C THR A 1037 -14.96 -74.47 57.13
N VAL A 1038 -14.36 -75.46 57.80
CA VAL A 1038 -13.01 -75.41 58.40
C VAL A 1038 -12.20 -76.64 57.94
N GLY A 1039 -11.77 -76.59 56.67
CA GLY A 1039 -11.12 -77.70 55.96
C GLY A 1039 -12.15 -78.74 55.50
N TYR A 1040 -11.91 -80.02 55.79
CA TYR A 1040 -12.86 -81.12 55.57
C TYR A 1040 -13.80 -81.35 56.77
N ALA A 1041 -14.22 -80.25 57.40
CA ALA A 1041 -15.08 -80.23 58.59
C ALA A 1041 -15.92 -78.95 58.58
N MET A 1042 -16.98 -78.91 59.37
CA MET A 1042 -17.79 -77.70 59.58
C MET A 1042 -17.82 -77.32 61.06
N ARG A 1043 -17.89 -76.02 61.36
CA ARG A 1043 -18.07 -75.48 62.71
C ARG A 1043 -19.46 -74.87 62.83
N TYR A 1044 -20.26 -75.39 63.74
CA TYR A 1044 -21.62 -74.92 64.07
C TYR A 1044 -21.58 -74.08 65.36
N ALA A 1045 -22.34 -72.98 65.39
CA ALA A 1045 -22.55 -72.16 66.58
C ALA A 1045 -24.05 -71.80 66.74
N PRO A 1046 -24.73 -72.19 67.83
CA PRO A 1046 -26.15 -71.92 68.03
C PRO A 1046 -26.42 -70.47 68.43
N THR A 1047 -27.53 -69.93 67.95
CA THR A 1047 -28.03 -68.58 68.27
C THR A 1047 -28.85 -68.63 69.55
N LEU A 1048 -28.45 -67.85 70.57
CA LEU A 1048 -29.22 -67.78 71.81
C LEU A 1048 -30.63 -67.19 71.60
N PRO A 1049 -31.67 -67.68 72.30
CA PRO A 1049 -31.67 -68.73 73.32
C PRO A 1049 -32.11 -70.11 72.77
N PHE A 1050 -31.70 -70.50 71.56
CA PHE A 1050 -32.15 -71.76 70.97
C PHE A 1050 -31.66 -73.00 71.75
N THR A 1051 -32.57 -73.97 71.85
CA THR A 1051 -32.34 -75.34 72.32
C THR A 1051 -33.23 -76.27 71.51
N GLY A 1052 -32.78 -77.50 71.27
CA GLY A 1052 -33.42 -78.47 70.38
C GLY A 1052 -32.45 -79.03 69.33
N TYR A 1053 -32.96 -79.85 68.41
CA TYR A 1053 -32.20 -80.24 67.22
C TYR A 1053 -32.19 -79.11 66.20
N ASP A 1054 -31.01 -78.80 65.68
CA ASP A 1054 -30.83 -77.92 64.51
C ASP A 1054 -30.09 -78.71 63.43
N THR A 1055 -30.60 -78.67 62.20
CA THR A 1055 -30.10 -79.50 61.10
C THR A 1055 -29.69 -78.61 59.93
N TYR A 1056 -28.52 -78.90 59.36
CA TYR A 1056 -28.03 -78.23 58.16
C TYR A 1056 -27.61 -79.28 57.12
N LEU A 1057 -27.77 -78.95 55.84
CA LEU A 1057 -27.33 -79.83 54.75
C LEU A 1057 -25.97 -79.38 54.24
N TYR A 1058 -25.08 -80.33 53.99
CA TYR A 1058 -23.88 -80.13 53.21
C TYR A 1058 -23.94 -80.94 51.91
N GLU A 1059 -23.12 -80.54 50.94
CA GLU A 1059 -22.85 -81.32 49.74
C GLU A 1059 -21.35 -81.50 49.54
N ARG A 1060 -20.97 -82.60 48.89
CA ARG A 1060 -19.63 -82.78 48.34
C ARG A 1060 -19.72 -83.09 46.85
N CYS A 1061 -18.97 -82.32 46.07
CA CYS A 1061 -19.01 -82.34 44.62
C CYS A 1061 -17.68 -82.81 44.02
N LEU A 1062 -17.75 -83.45 42.86
CA LEU A 1062 -16.55 -83.77 42.07
C LEU A 1062 -15.91 -82.50 41.50
N ARG A 1063 -14.58 -82.42 41.48
CA ARG A 1063 -13.82 -81.37 40.77
C ARG A 1063 -13.67 -81.73 39.28
N SER A 1064 -14.80 -81.80 38.59
CA SER A 1064 -14.92 -82.18 37.18
C SER A 1064 -15.76 -81.16 36.42
N ALA A 1065 -15.66 -81.13 35.08
CA ALA A 1065 -16.50 -80.30 34.22
C ALA A 1065 -18.00 -80.59 34.40
N TYR A 1066 -18.35 -81.80 34.86
CA TYR A 1066 -19.70 -82.16 35.29
C TYR A 1066 -19.77 -82.15 36.82
N VAL A 1067 -20.45 -81.15 37.37
CA VAL A 1067 -20.62 -80.93 38.82
C VAL A 1067 -21.61 -81.94 39.40
N LEU A 1068 -21.12 -83.16 39.63
CA LEU A 1068 -21.85 -84.22 40.33
C LEU A 1068 -21.64 -84.06 41.84
N CYS A 1069 -22.66 -83.54 42.52
CA CYS A 1069 -22.72 -83.46 43.97
C CYS A 1069 -23.59 -84.58 44.57
N SER A 1070 -23.25 -84.96 45.80
CA SER A 1070 -24.10 -85.76 46.69
C SER A 1070 -24.29 -84.97 48.00
N PRO A 1071 -25.54 -84.84 48.51
CA PRO A 1071 -25.83 -84.16 49.76
C PRO A 1071 -25.87 -85.14 50.95
N ALA A 1072 -25.67 -84.60 52.15
CA ALA A 1072 -25.94 -85.27 53.43
C ALA A 1072 -26.31 -84.22 54.50
N ALA A 1073 -26.93 -84.68 55.59
CA ALA A 1073 -27.39 -83.84 56.69
C ALA A 1073 -26.46 -83.93 57.89
N VAL A 1074 -26.21 -82.80 58.56
CA VAL A 1074 -25.67 -82.76 59.93
C VAL A 1074 -26.78 -82.38 60.87
N THR A 1075 -27.05 -83.18 61.89
CA THR A 1075 -28.00 -82.84 62.96
C THR A 1075 -27.27 -82.58 64.28
N VAL A 1076 -27.41 -81.37 64.81
CA VAL A 1076 -26.79 -80.93 66.06
C VAL A 1076 -27.83 -80.87 67.16
N ALA A 1077 -27.62 -81.58 68.27
CA ALA A 1077 -28.44 -81.46 69.47
C ALA A 1077 -27.93 -80.31 70.35
N VAL A 1078 -28.73 -79.26 70.52
CA VAL A 1078 -28.42 -78.10 71.36
C VAL A 1078 -29.15 -78.22 72.69
N HIS A 1079 -28.41 -78.55 73.75
CA HIS A 1079 -28.98 -78.78 75.07
C HIS A 1079 -29.20 -77.45 75.84
N PRO A 1080 -30.33 -77.27 76.54
CA PRO A 1080 -30.47 -76.19 77.53
C PRO A 1080 -29.48 -76.38 78.68
N LEU A 1081 -29.02 -75.27 79.26
CA LEU A 1081 -28.23 -75.28 80.48
C LEU A 1081 -29.14 -75.10 81.70
N ALA A 1082 -28.94 -75.96 82.70
CA ALA A 1082 -29.62 -75.94 83.99
C ALA A 1082 -28.61 -75.57 85.09
N GLY A 1083 -29.01 -74.73 86.04
CA GLY A 1083 -28.16 -74.36 87.18
C GLY A 1083 -28.49 -75.15 88.44
N ASP A 1084 -27.47 -75.56 89.17
CA ASP A 1084 -27.60 -76.18 90.49
C ASP A 1084 -28.18 -75.20 91.53
N ALA A 1085 -28.77 -75.73 92.60
CA ALA A 1085 -29.36 -74.93 93.69
C ALA A 1085 -29.20 -75.60 95.06
N HIS A 1086 -29.43 -74.83 96.13
CA HIS A 1086 -29.31 -75.30 97.51
C HIS A 1086 -30.33 -74.64 98.44
N ALA A 1087 -30.72 -75.31 99.52
CA ALA A 1087 -31.61 -74.81 100.58
C ALA A 1087 -31.46 -75.61 101.89
N THR A 1088 -32.09 -75.12 102.96
CA THR A 1088 -32.09 -75.71 104.30
C THR A 1088 -33.50 -75.66 104.90
N THR A 1089 -33.92 -76.63 105.72
CA THR A 1089 -35.22 -76.62 106.42
C THR A 1089 -35.24 -77.42 107.74
N PRO A 1090 -36.03 -77.05 108.76
CA PRO A 1090 -36.23 -77.87 109.94
C PRO A 1090 -37.05 -79.15 109.66
N GLU A 1091 -36.80 -80.20 110.44
CA GLU A 1091 -37.51 -81.48 110.38
C GLU A 1091 -39.04 -81.30 110.39
N GLY A 1092 -39.74 -82.03 109.51
CA GLY A 1092 -41.19 -81.99 109.38
C GLY A 1092 -41.76 -80.64 108.90
N THR A 1093 -40.94 -79.72 108.40
CA THR A 1093 -41.37 -78.41 107.89
C THR A 1093 -41.03 -78.27 106.39
N PRO A 1094 -42.02 -78.00 105.52
CA PRO A 1094 -41.76 -77.80 104.09
C PRO A 1094 -41.04 -76.48 103.76
N VAL A 1095 -40.24 -76.49 102.70
CA VAL A 1095 -39.48 -75.36 102.15
C VAL A 1095 -39.74 -75.19 100.64
N ARG A 1096 -39.37 -74.03 100.06
CA ARG A 1096 -39.33 -73.79 98.62
C ARG A 1096 -37.96 -73.29 98.17
N VAL A 1097 -37.49 -73.77 97.01
CA VAL A 1097 -36.15 -73.47 96.45
C VAL A 1097 -36.27 -72.88 95.05
N SER A 1098 -35.53 -71.81 94.77
CA SER A 1098 -35.51 -71.20 93.43
C SER A 1098 -34.46 -71.84 92.54
N THR A 1099 -34.90 -72.37 91.38
CA THR A 1099 -34.00 -72.93 90.34
C THR A 1099 -33.78 -71.93 89.19
N ALA A 1100 -33.55 -70.66 89.52
CA ALA A 1100 -33.54 -69.54 88.58
C ALA A 1100 -32.15 -69.16 88.04
N ALA A 1101 -31.08 -69.36 88.82
CA ALA A 1101 -29.72 -69.10 88.40
C ALA A 1101 -29.28 -70.01 87.25
N GLY A 1102 -28.32 -69.55 86.42
CA GLY A 1102 -27.67 -70.35 85.38
C GLY A 1102 -28.52 -70.77 84.17
N ARG A 1103 -29.79 -70.33 84.07
CA ARG A 1103 -30.66 -70.69 82.93
C ARG A 1103 -30.19 -70.05 81.62
N VAL A 1104 -29.68 -70.86 80.70
CA VAL A 1104 -29.40 -70.46 79.30
C VAL A 1104 -30.09 -71.43 78.35
N GLY A 1105 -30.85 -70.89 77.39
CA GLY A 1105 -31.63 -71.68 76.43
C GLY A 1105 -33.11 -71.87 76.80
N ARG A 1106 -33.94 -72.21 75.80
CA ARG A 1106 -35.42 -72.24 75.91
C ARG A 1106 -35.98 -73.55 76.49
N ALA A 1107 -35.59 -73.85 77.72
CA ALA A 1107 -36.11 -75.00 78.47
C ALA A 1107 -37.56 -74.86 78.95
N GLY A 1108 -38.23 -76.00 79.13
CA GLY A 1108 -39.57 -76.09 79.72
C GLY A 1108 -39.59 -75.96 81.24
N ARG A 1109 -40.71 -76.36 81.86
CA ARG A 1109 -40.77 -76.50 83.31
C ARG A 1109 -39.74 -77.53 83.79
N PRO A 1110 -39.06 -77.29 84.93
CA PRO A 1110 -38.15 -78.26 85.50
C PRO A 1110 -38.91 -79.49 86.01
N GLU A 1111 -38.27 -80.65 85.93
CA GLU A 1111 -38.81 -81.94 86.35
C GLU A 1111 -37.79 -82.64 87.25
N ILE A 1112 -38.25 -83.31 88.30
CA ILE A 1112 -37.38 -84.07 89.20
C ILE A 1112 -37.16 -85.45 88.58
N VAL A 1113 -35.89 -85.83 88.38
CA VAL A 1113 -35.49 -87.10 87.74
C VAL A 1113 -35.19 -88.14 88.81
N ASN A 1114 -34.28 -87.78 89.72
CA ASN A 1114 -34.00 -88.53 90.94
C ASN A 1114 -34.69 -87.78 92.07
N PRO A 1115 -35.81 -88.27 92.62
CA PRO A 1115 -36.46 -87.64 93.75
C PRO A 1115 -35.56 -87.67 94.99
N ALA A 1116 -35.78 -86.69 95.86
CA ALA A 1116 -35.14 -86.65 97.16
C ALA A 1116 -35.49 -87.93 97.94
N SER A 1117 -34.49 -88.53 98.58
CA SER A 1117 -34.55 -89.85 99.20
C SER A 1117 -35.47 -89.92 100.42
N SER A 1118 -35.59 -88.80 101.13
CA SER A 1118 -36.07 -88.72 102.51
C SER A 1118 -37.08 -87.57 102.71
N GLY A 1119 -37.61 -87.03 101.62
CA GLY A 1119 -38.67 -86.02 101.62
C GLY A 1119 -39.37 -85.88 100.27
N ILE A 1120 -40.60 -85.39 100.31
CA ILE A 1120 -41.46 -85.25 99.14
C ILE A 1120 -41.15 -83.92 98.44
N ALA A 1121 -40.38 -83.98 97.36
CA ALA A 1121 -40.11 -82.86 96.46
C ALA A 1121 -41.14 -82.79 95.32
N ARG A 1122 -41.56 -81.57 94.92
CA ARG A 1122 -42.40 -81.30 93.75
C ARG A 1122 -42.16 -79.87 93.23
N PHE A 1123 -42.14 -79.67 91.91
CA PHE A 1123 -42.12 -78.31 91.36
C PHE A 1123 -43.51 -77.66 91.41
N GLU A 1124 -43.56 -76.42 91.87
CA GLU A 1124 -44.74 -75.56 91.90
C GLU A 1124 -44.96 -74.88 90.53
N GLN A 1125 -46.11 -74.24 90.31
CA GLN A 1125 -46.47 -73.72 88.98
C GLN A 1125 -45.54 -72.59 88.46
N ASP A 1126 -44.86 -71.88 89.35
CA ASP A 1126 -43.84 -70.86 89.06
C ASP A 1126 -42.47 -71.45 88.67
N GLY A 1127 -42.27 -72.77 88.86
CA GLY A 1127 -40.99 -73.45 88.65
C GLY A 1127 -40.01 -73.36 89.83
N THR A 1128 -40.46 -72.89 91.00
CA THR A 1128 -39.80 -73.14 92.28
C THR A 1128 -40.06 -74.57 92.75
N LEU A 1129 -39.13 -75.13 93.52
CA LEU A 1129 -39.19 -76.50 94.00
C LEU A 1129 -39.66 -76.52 95.46
N SER A 1130 -40.86 -77.02 95.76
CA SER A 1130 -41.23 -77.32 97.14
C SER A 1130 -40.69 -78.69 97.56
N TYR A 1131 -40.26 -78.79 98.82
CA TYR A 1131 -39.78 -80.02 99.45
C TYR A 1131 -40.32 -80.12 100.86
N ALA A 1132 -40.80 -81.31 101.27
CA ALA A 1132 -41.27 -81.60 102.62
C ALA A 1132 -40.56 -82.86 103.17
N PRO A 1133 -39.69 -82.74 104.18
CA PRO A 1133 -39.00 -83.91 104.76
C PRO A 1133 -39.99 -84.90 105.39
N LEU A 1134 -39.66 -86.20 105.30
CA LEU A 1134 -40.40 -87.24 106.02
C LEU A 1134 -40.18 -87.10 107.54
N ARG A 1135 -41.17 -87.52 108.34
CA ARG A 1135 -41.06 -87.52 109.81
C ARG A 1135 -39.88 -88.39 110.26
N GLY A 1136 -39.03 -87.86 111.14
CA GLY A 1136 -37.84 -88.53 111.63
C GLY A 1136 -36.59 -88.36 110.76
N PHE A 1137 -36.66 -87.65 109.63
CA PHE A 1137 -35.48 -87.40 108.80
C PHE A 1137 -34.75 -86.11 109.16
N VAL A 1138 -33.44 -86.23 109.34
CA VAL A 1138 -32.45 -85.17 109.53
C VAL A 1138 -31.20 -85.57 108.73
N GLY A 1139 -30.62 -84.63 107.98
CA GLY A 1139 -29.47 -84.81 107.10
C GLY A 1139 -29.63 -84.07 105.78
N THR A 1140 -28.59 -84.07 104.95
CA THR A 1140 -28.70 -83.57 103.56
C THR A 1140 -29.44 -84.57 102.69
N ASP A 1141 -30.51 -84.13 102.06
CA ASP A 1141 -31.24 -84.87 101.03
C ASP A 1141 -30.95 -84.24 99.67
N VAL A 1142 -30.72 -85.05 98.63
CA VAL A 1142 -30.25 -84.58 97.33
C VAL A 1142 -31.14 -85.12 96.24
N LEU A 1143 -31.53 -84.25 95.31
CA LEU A 1143 -32.33 -84.60 94.14
C LEU A 1143 -31.67 -84.08 92.86
N THR A 1144 -31.81 -84.83 91.77
CA THR A 1144 -31.39 -84.37 90.45
C THR A 1144 -32.64 -83.93 89.68
N TYR A 1145 -32.64 -82.71 89.17
CA TYR A 1145 -33.68 -82.20 88.31
C TYR A 1145 -33.16 -81.99 86.89
N ARG A 1146 -34.07 -82.03 85.91
CA ARG A 1146 -33.78 -81.74 84.51
C ARG A 1146 -34.60 -80.56 84.01
N ARG A 1147 -34.01 -79.82 83.08
CA ARG A 1147 -34.66 -78.83 82.24
C ARG A 1147 -34.51 -79.31 80.81
N CYS A 1148 -35.59 -79.80 80.23
CA CYS A 1148 -35.62 -80.27 78.84
C CYS A 1148 -36.02 -79.15 77.90
N SER A 1149 -35.57 -79.18 76.63
CA SER A 1149 -35.95 -78.16 75.66
C SER A 1149 -37.47 -78.15 75.43
N THR A 1150 -38.08 -76.96 75.33
CA THR A 1150 -39.51 -76.83 74.96
C THR A 1150 -39.85 -77.41 73.59
N THR A 1151 -38.84 -77.59 72.73
CA THR A 1151 -38.95 -78.08 71.34
C THR A 1151 -38.48 -79.52 71.15
N ALA A 1152 -37.82 -80.11 72.16
CA ALA A 1152 -37.11 -81.38 72.09
C ALA A 1152 -37.00 -81.96 73.52
N PRO A 1153 -38.06 -82.59 74.05
CA PRO A 1153 -38.16 -82.94 75.48
C PRO A 1153 -37.17 -84.00 75.96
N GLU A 1154 -36.51 -84.71 75.06
CA GLU A 1154 -35.40 -85.61 75.33
C GLU A 1154 -34.04 -84.90 75.51
N LEU A 1155 -33.90 -83.67 74.96
CA LEU A 1155 -32.68 -82.87 75.08
C LEU A 1155 -32.73 -82.01 76.35
N CYS A 1156 -32.17 -82.55 77.43
CA CYS A 1156 -32.19 -81.90 78.74
C CYS A 1156 -30.80 -81.53 79.23
N GLY A 1157 -30.73 -80.40 79.93
CA GLY A 1157 -29.68 -80.09 80.90
C GLY A 1157 -30.10 -80.63 82.27
N TYR A 1158 -29.16 -81.22 82.98
CA TYR A 1158 -29.36 -81.79 84.31
C TYR A 1158 -28.63 -80.93 85.34
N ALA A 1159 -29.24 -80.77 86.50
CA ALA A 1159 -28.70 -80.01 87.62
C ALA A 1159 -29.17 -80.61 88.95
N VAL A 1160 -28.46 -80.32 90.03
CA VAL A 1160 -28.67 -80.88 91.36
C VAL A 1160 -29.33 -79.83 92.26
N VAL A 1161 -30.24 -80.26 93.12
CA VAL A 1161 -30.65 -79.49 94.30
C VAL A 1161 -30.31 -80.29 95.55
N SER A 1162 -29.44 -79.74 96.38
CA SER A 1162 -29.15 -80.27 97.71
C SER A 1162 -29.98 -79.53 98.75
N ILE A 1163 -30.67 -80.24 99.64
CA ILE A 1163 -31.57 -79.68 100.65
C ILE A 1163 -31.18 -80.23 102.01
N GLU A 1164 -30.68 -79.37 102.90
CA GLU A 1164 -30.23 -79.79 104.23
C GLU A 1164 -31.37 -79.72 105.26
N VAL A 1165 -31.71 -80.88 105.83
CA VAL A 1165 -32.78 -81.00 106.82
C VAL A 1165 -32.18 -81.06 108.22
N VAL A 1166 -32.40 -80.02 109.01
CA VAL A 1166 -31.87 -79.92 110.39
C VAL A 1166 -32.90 -80.39 111.42
N PRO A 1167 -32.51 -80.85 112.63
CA PRO A 1167 -33.47 -81.29 113.65
C PRO A 1167 -34.48 -80.20 114.00
N ARG A 1168 -35.65 -80.59 114.53
CA ARG A 1168 -36.66 -79.63 114.99
C ARG A 1168 -36.28 -78.94 116.31
N GLN A 1169 -35.35 -77.99 116.23
CA GLN A 1169 -35.17 -76.93 117.22
C GLN A 1169 -35.76 -75.60 116.68
N ALA A 1170 -35.83 -74.57 117.52
CA ALA A 1170 -36.49 -73.30 117.17
C ALA A 1170 -35.54 -72.26 116.53
N GLU A 1171 -35.96 -71.62 115.42
CA GLU A 1171 -35.31 -70.46 114.71
C GLU A 1171 -33.96 -70.81 113.98
N ARG A 1172 -33.32 -70.08 113.04
CA ARG A 1172 -33.36 -68.74 112.35
C ARG A 1172 -32.66 -68.85 110.95
N ASP A 1173 -32.50 -67.87 110.03
CA ASP A 1173 -33.36 -66.80 109.45
C ASP A 1173 -32.65 -66.10 108.23
N LEU A 1174 -33.22 -66.17 107.00
CA LEU A 1174 -33.21 -65.11 105.93
C LEU A 1174 -31.84 -64.68 105.24
N PRO A 1175 -31.75 -63.74 104.22
CA PRO A 1175 -32.43 -63.64 102.87
C PRO A 1175 -31.67 -62.96 101.61
N ASP A 1176 -32.34 -62.95 100.40
CA ASP A 1176 -32.42 -62.06 99.14
C ASP A 1176 -31.19 -61.42 98.37
N ALA A 1177 -31.17 -60.74 97.16
CA ALA A 1177 -32.06 -60.17 96.05
C ALA A 1177 -31.32 -60.19 94.63
N GLY A 1178 -31.50 -59.47 93.47
CA GLY A 1178 -32.34 -58.41 92.76
C GLY A 1178 -31.47 -57.63 91.68
N GLY A 1179 -31.81 -57.02 90.49
CA GLY A 1179 -32.98 -56.63 89.62
C GLY A 1179 -32.57 -56.25 88.11
N SER A 1180 -33.39 -55.61 87.20
CA SER A 1180 -33.13 -55.54 85.68
C SER A 1180 -33.82 -54.48 84.69
N SER A 1181 -33.25 -54.24 83.46
CA SER A 1181 -33.83 -53.79 82.09
C SER A 1181 -34.20 -52.29 81.75
N GLY A 1182 -34.34 -51.72 80.50
CA GLY A 1182 -33.93 -51.96 79.06
C GLY A 1182 -35.02 -51.78 77.90
N LEU A 1183 -34.84 -51.03 76.74
CA LEU A 1183 -35.57 -51.14 75.37
C LEU A 1183 -35.45 -50.02 74.20
N LEU A 1184 -36.12 -50.21 73.01
CA LEU A 1184 -36.06 -49.53 71.62
C LEU A 1184 -37.48 -49.46 70.87
N PRO A 1185 -37.82 -49.19 69.54
CA PRO A 1185 -37.13 -48.95 68.19
C PRO A 1185 -37.83 -47.96 67.08
N LEU A 1186 -37.64 -48.14 65.72
CA LEU A 1186 -38.30 -47.55 64.44
C LEU A 1186 -37.70 -46.25 63.76
N LEU A 1187 -37.90 -45.73 62.50
CA LEU A 1187 -38.49 -45.99 61.10
C LEU A 1187 -37.77 -45.05 60.00
N GLY A 1188 -38.03 -44.71 58.68
CA GLY A 1188 -39.07 -44.79 57.57
C GLY A 1188 -38.58 -44.19 56.16
N ALA A 1189 -39.42 -43.93 55.08
CA ALA A 1189 -39.04 -43.46 53.67
C ALA A 1189 -40.21 -42.78 52.82
N SER A 1190 -40.28 -42.36 51.49
CA SER A 1190 -39.48 -42.37 50.19
C SER A 1190 -40.05 -41.50 48.96
N MET A 1191 -39.38 -41.45 47.75
CA MET A 1191 -39.74 -41.06 46.31
C MET A 1191 -39.61 -39.60 45.67
N LEU A 1192 -39.26 -39.56 44.34
CA LEU A 1192 -39.44 -38.54 43.23
C LEU A 1192 -38.33 -37.54 42.73
N ALA A 1193 -38.03 -37.62 41.40
CA ALA A 1193 -37.48 -36.67 40.39
C ALA A 1193 -36.14 -35.87 40.55
N ALA A 1194 -35.11 -36.24 39.74
CA ALA A 1194 -34.45 -35.39 38.72
C ALA A 1194 -33.30 -36.15 37.99
N GLY A 1195 -33.04 -35.83 36.70
CA GLY A 1195 -31.85 -36.29 35.93
C GLY A 1195 -32.02 -37.63 35.16
N ALA A 1196 -31.83 -37.59 33.83
CA ALA A 1196 -31.86 -38.78 32.96
C ALA A 1196 -30.45 -39.43 32.87
N ALA A 1197 -30.21 -40.75 32.73
CA ALA A 1197 -30.96 -41.87 32.12
C ALA A 1197 -30.92 -41.85 30.57
N LEU A 1198 -30.80 -42.95 29.80
CA LEU A 1198 -30.65 -44.41 30.07
C LEU A 1198 -30.09 -45.01 28.72
N VAL A 1199 -29.01 -45.82 28.65
CA VAL A 1199 -28.93 -47.31 28.78
C VAL A 1199 -29.04 -48.12 27.44
N LEU A 1200 -28.71 -49.42 27.51
CA LEU A 1200 -28.92 -50.55 26.56
C LEU A 1200 -27.79 -50.92 25.56
N THR A 1201 -26.95 -51.87 26.00
CA THR A 1201 -26.56 -53.13 25.33
C THR A 1201 -26.02 -53.17 23.88
N GLY A 1202 -24.90 -53.90 23.71
CA GLY A 1202 -24.98 -55.18 22.98
C GLY A 1202 -24.01 -55.43 21.81
N ARG A 1203 -23.14 -56.43 21.97
CA ARG A 1203 -22.56 -57.33 20.92
C ARG A 1203 -22.39 -56.78 19.48
N ARG A 1204 -21.14 -56.43 19.09
CA ARG A 1204 -20.33 -57.01 17.97
C ARG A 1204 -19.39 -55.98 17.26
N LEU A 1205 -18.25 -56.53 16.79
CA LEU A 1205 -17.43 -56.16 15.62
C LEU A 1205 -16.55 -54.87 15.59
N ARG A 1206 -15.24 -55.14 15.45
CA ARG A 1206 -14.17 -54.51 14.63
C ARG A 1206 -13.73 -53.02 14.82
N ARG A 1207 -12.38 -52.89 14.87
CA ARG A 1207 -11.48 -51.76 14.51
C ARG A 1207 -11.44 -51.55 12.97
N PRO A 1208 -10.72 -50.55 12.38
CA PRO A 1208 -9.78 -49.54 12.91
C PRO A 1208 -10.30 -48.08 12.67
N SER A 1209 -9.59 -46.94 12.69
CA SER A 1209 -8.28 -46.53 12.12
C SER A 1209 -7.67 -45.28 12.80
N PRO A 1210 -6.41 -44.90 12.49
CA PRO A 1210 -5.64 -43.87 13.21
C PRO A 1210 -5.43 -42.57 12.42
N SER A 1211 -4.81 -41.58 13.07
CA SER A 1211 -3.96 -40.58 12.39
C SER A 1211 -2.76 -40.22 13.27
N ALA A 1212 -1.65 -39.87 12.62
CA ALA A 1212 -0.40 -39.35 13.20
C ALA A 1212 0.34 -38.55 12.12
N PRO A 1213 1.22 -37.61 12.48
CA PRO A 1213 2.28 -37.19 11.56
C PRO A 1213 3.66 -37.04 12.23
N ALA A 1214 4.67 -37.67 11.65
CA ALA A 1214 6.06 -37.19 11.49
C ALA A 1214 6.97 -38.35 11.04
N GLY A 1215 7.71 -38.17 9.93
CA GLY A 1215 8.62 -39.15 9.36
C GLY A 1215 8.18 -39.58 7.98
#